data_AF-A0A8H7V286-F1
#
_entry.id   AF-A0A8H7V286-F1
#
_cell.length_a   1.000
_cell.length_b   1.000
_cell.length_c   1.000
_cell.angle_alpha   90.00
_cell.angle_beta   90.00
_cell.angle_gamma   90.00
#
_symmetry.space_group_name_H-M   'P 1'
#
loop_
_entity.id
_entity.type
_entity.pdbx_description
1 polymer ?
#
loop_
_entity_poly.entity_id
_entity_poly.type
_entity_poly.pdbx_seq_one_letter_code
_entity_poly.pdbx_strand_id
1 'polypeptide(L)'
;MLKLSPHFKRFTTNRNIFQKRFYQTQHQVTAFKTPNYAAFTVATLVAASSGYWYGSKLQQQEPTTSEITEKRQQVRPQVPVPAIPTHETITKAFNELQQVLPAEHVSVDEELLQDHGYSNNSYHNEGAPSIVVFPSNTSEVAEIVKIANRFNLPIIPFSGGTSLEGHFSAPKGGICISFTEHMDQIVEFHPQDMDIVVQPGIQWEDLNFYLKKQGLFFPMDPGPGACIGGMVGTSCSGTNAVRYGTMREWVINLTIVTPEGKILKTRQRPRKTSAGYDLTKLFIGSEGTLGVVTEITLKLAVLPQEETVAVCDFPTIRDAAAVVPDLVRAGVQIGAVELLDAQMMKAINLANPDLGHSEKPTLFFKFSGGSKVIVDHEIKVVSEIAKKHQGGKFKYAKNEAEKAELWEGRKIALWSSTLLKPDASVWTTDVVVPVSKLPELIAETTKDLEGSFLPCPMVGHVGDGNFHVFILFKKDDKKEYQEAKRLNKNLLERAIRMEGSVSGEHGVGIGKKMFLTEELGENTVDMMKTIKIALDPKGLMNPEKEREDKIYMAKIAEQAERYDEMVKFMTEVVQLNNGLSVEERNLLSVAFKNVIGARRASWRIVSSIEQKEESKGHDAQVTKIKEYRTKIENELYKVCNDILLLLKDHLIPFAQEGEAKVFYYKMEGDYHRYVAEYTTADARKKSADEAHEAYKQATKVASAELGTTHPIRLGLALNFSVFYYEILNNPSSACQLAKQAFDDAIAELDTLSEDSYKDSTLIMQLLRDNLTLWTSDLQDETERNEETPTADAAVNQE
;
A
#
# COMPACT_ATOMS: atom_id res chain seq x y z
N MET A 1 -33.47 66.68 -4.77
CA MET A 1 -34.21 65.54 -5.34
C MET A 1 -33.23 64.40 -5.55
N LEU A 2 -33.43 63.25 -4.90
CA LEU A 2 -33.08 61.91 -5.37
C LEU A 2 -33.69 60.90 -4.38
N LYS A 3 -34.65 60.11 -4.87
CA LYS A 3 -35.41 59.10 -4.11
C LYS A 3 -34.57 57.82 -3.98
N LEU A 4 -34.35 57.35 -2.76
CA LEU A 4 -33.82 56.02 -2.47
C LEU A 4 -34.96 54.97 -2.43
N SER A 5 -34.67 53.78 -2.95
CA SER A 5 -35.65 52.72 -3.26
C SER A 5 -36.10 51.90 -2.02
N PRO A 6 -37.25 51.18 -2.10
CA PRO A 6 -37.92 50.55 -0.95
C PRO A 6 -37.21 49.34 -0.33
N HIS A 7 -36.13 48.83 -0.93
CA HIS A 7 -35.50 47.59 -0.48
C HIS A 7 -34.63 47.72 0.78
N PHE A 8 -34.30 48.93 1.22
CA PHE A 8 -33.42 49.15 2.39
C PHE A 8 -34.15 49.11 3.75
N LYS A 9 -35.48 49.15 3.78
CA LYS A 9 -36.27 49.10 5.03
C LYS A 9 -36.48 47.71 5.62
N ARG A 10 -36.13 46.63 4.90
CA ARG A 10 -36.37 45.24 5.35
C ARG A 10 -35.25 44.67 6.23
N PHE A 11 -34.06 45.29 6.24
CA PHE A 11 -32.91 44.78 7.01
C PHE A 11 -32.85 45.24 8.48
N THR A 12 -33.58 46.28 8.86
CA THR A 12 -33.62 46.79 10.25
C THR A 12 -34.75 46.21 11.10
N THR A 13 -35.62 45.37 10.54
CA THR A 13 -36.80 44.83 11.26
C THR A 13 -36.52 43.49 11.96
N ASN A 14 -35.50 42.72 11.53
CA ASN A 14 -35.21 41.40 12.10
C ASN A 14 -34.34 41.42 13.38
N ARG A 15 -33.67 42.54 13.69
CA ARG A 15 -32.83 42.63 14.91
C ARG A 15 -33.66 42.84 16.19
N ASN A 16 -34.86 43.41 16.08
CA ASN A 16 -35.75 43.69 17.22
C ASN A 16 -36.64 42.50 17.65
N ILE A 17 -36.76 41.46 16.83
CA ILE A 17 -37.56 40.26 17.15
C ILE A 17 -36.78 39.32 18.07
N PHE A 18 -35.45 39.26 17.91
CA PHE A 18 -34.59 38.42 18.74
C PHE A 18 -34.40 38.96 20.16
N GLN A 19 -34.34 40.29 20.33
CA GLN A 19 -34.30 40.93 21.66
C GLN A 19 -35.64 40.87 22.42
N LYS A 20 -36.79 40.92 21.72
CA LYS A 20 -38.10 40.79 22.38
C LYS A 20 -38.39 39.39 22.92
N ARG A 21 -37.89 38.34 22.26
CA ARG A 21 -38.05 36.95 22.72
C ARG A 21 -37.20 36.59 23.93
N PHE A 22 -36.05 37.24 24.13
CA PHE A 22 -35.22 37.04 25.32
C PHE A 22 -35.73 37.79 26.55
N TYR A 23 -36.45 38.90 26.36
CA TYR A 23 -36.99 39.73 27.46
C TYR A 23 -38.37 39.28 27.98
N GLN A 24 -39.14 38.50 27.21
CA GLN A 24 -40.45 37.99 27.63
C GLN A 24 -40.35 36.72 28.49
N THR A 25 -39.20 36.04 28.53
CA THR A 25 -39.02 34.78 29.28
C THR A 25 -38.71 35.00 30.76
N GLN A 26 -38.47 36.25 31.20
CA GLN A 26 -38.04 36.56 32.57
C GLN A 26 -39.14 37.09 33.52
N HIS A 27 -40.41 37.22 33.07
CA HIS A 27 -41.47 37.82 33.91
C HIS A 27 -42.81 37.07 33.99
N GLN A 28 -42.86 35.76 33.71
CA GLN A 28 -44.05 34.92 33.98
C GLN A 28 -43.87 33.97 35.17
N VAL A 29 -43.17 34.41 36.22
CA VAL A 29 -43.21 33.75 37.53
C VAL A 29 -44.09 34.60 38.44
N THR A 30 -45.39 34.31 38.47
CA THR A 30 -46.29 34.48 39.64
C THR A 30 -47.74 34.20 39.24
N ALA A 31 -48.27 33.07 39.71
CA ALA A 31 -49.67 32.81 40.12
C ALA A 31 -50.02 31.33 39.92
N PHE A 32 -49.39 30.43 40.70
CA PHE A 32 -49.92 29.07 40.83
C PHE A 32 -51.11 29.09 41.80
N LYS A 33 -52.33 29.04 41.24
CA LYS A 33 -53.50 28.55 41.96
C LYS A 33 -53.33 27.04 42.20
N THR A 34 -53.76 26.60 43.37
CA THR A 34 -53.73 25.20 43.84
C THR A 34 -54.21 24.22 42.76
N PRO A 35 -53.42 23.17 42.42
CA PRO A 35 -53.82 22.22 41.40
C PRO A 35 -54.88 21.28 41.97
N ASN A 36 -55.95 21.09 41.20
CA ASN A 36 -56.97 20.10 41.50
C ASN A 36 -56.40 18.70 41.20
N TYR A 37 -55.78 18.08 42.20
CA TYR A 37 -55.02 16.84 42.05
C TYR A 37 -55.80 15.72 41.35
N ALA A 38 -57.12 15.64 41.52
CA ALA A 38 -57.95 14.67 40.83
C ALA A 38 -57.94 14.83 39.29
N ALA A 39 -58.00 16.07 38.79
CA ALA A 39 -57.94 16.33 37.35
C ALA A 39 -56.55 16.02 36.77
N PHE A 40 -55.49 16.26 37.56
CA PHE A 40 -54.12 15.96 37.18
C PHE A 40 -53.86 14.45 37.11
N THR A 41 -54.39 13.68 38.07
CA THR A 41 -54.29 12.21 38.09
C THR A 41 -55.07 11.56 36.95
N VAL A 42 -56.27 12.07 36.64
CA VAL A 42 -57.04 11.57 35.49
C VAL A 42 -56.34 11.90 34.17
N ALA A 43 -55.82 13.13 34.01
CA ALA A 43 -55.09 13.51 32.80
C ALA A 43 -53.79 12.70 32.61
N THR A 44 -53.06 12.40 33.69
CA THR A 44 -51.86 11.56 33.62
C THR A 44 -52.20 10.10 33.34
N LEU A 45 -53.27 9.55 33.92
CA LEU A 45 -53.72 8.19 33.61
C LEU A 45 -54.19 8.06 32.16
N VAL A 46 -54.93 9.04 31.63
CA VAL A 46 -55.35 9.06 30.22
C VAL A 46 -54.14 9.24 29.31
N ALA A 47 -53.19 10.12 29.61
CA ALA A 47 -51.98 10.28 28.82
C ALA A 47 -51.09 9.03 28.85
N ALA A 48 -50.96 8.36 30.01
CA ALA A 48 -50.20 7.13 30.16
C ALA A 48 -50.86 5.95 29.43
N SER A 49 -52.19 5.81 29.50
CA SER A 49 -52.92 4.75 28.79
C SER A 49 -52.99 5.02 27.29
N SER A 50 -53.11 6.27 26.86
CA SER A 50 -53.00 6.67 25.44
C SER A 50 -51.59 6.43 24.91
N GLY A 51 -50.56 6.78 25.70
CA GLY A 51 -49.15 6.53 25.38
C GLY A 51 -48.81 5.05 25.35
N TYR A 52 -49.36 4.24 26.27
CA TYR A 52 -49.22 2.79 26.28
C TYR A 52 -49.95 2.15 25.09
N TRP A 53 -51.17 2.60 24.78
CA TRP A 53 -51.92 2.11 23.64
C TRP A 53 -51.22 2.47 22.31
N TYR A 54 -50.76 3.72 22.15
CA TYR A 54 -50.01 4.15 20.97
C TYR A 54 -48.65 3.45 20.87
N GLY A 55 -47.94 3.27 22.00
CA GLY A 55 -46.70 2.49 22.08
C GLY A 55 -46.90 1.02 21.70
N SER A 56 -47.98 0.39 22.18
CA SER A 56 -48.32 -1.00 21.85
C SER A 56 -48.73 -1.19 20.39
N LYS A 57 -49.38 -0.19 19.78
CA LYS A 57 -49.72 -0.15 18.35
C LYS A 57 -48.49 0.07 17.47
N LEU A 58 -47.53 0.88 17.91
CA LEU A 58 -46.24 1.06 17.24
C LEU A 58 -45.34 -0.19 17.38
N GLN A 59 -45.42 -0.90 18.50
CA GLN A 59 -44.69 -2.15 18.72
C GLN A 59 -45.25 -3.33 17.88
N GLN A 60 -46.52 -3.25 17.47
CA GLN A 60 -47.11 -4.17 16.47
C GLN A 60 -46.84 -3.77 15.01
N GLN A 61 -46.21 -2.60 14.79
CA GLN A 61 -45.65 -2.18 13.51
C GLN A 61 -44.11 -2.16 13.57
N GLU A 62 -43.51 -3.12 14.27
CA GLU A 62 -42.14 -3.47 13.92
C GLU A 62 -42.16 -4.05 12.50
N PRO A 63 -41.42 -3.45 11.54
CA PRO A 63 -41.20 -4.10 10.26
C PRO A 63 -40.63 -5.48 10.56
N THR A 64 -41.15 -6.52 9.92
CA THR A 64 -40.60 -7.87 10.05
C THR A 64 -39.08 -7.82 9.85
N THR A 65 -38.32 -8.63 10.58
CA THR A 65 -36.85 -8.65 10.52
C THR A 65 -36.30 -8.72 9.09
N SER A 66 -37.08 -9.21 8.12
CA SER A 66 -36.80 -9.13 6.68
C SER A 66 -36.74 -7.69 6.12
N GLU A 67 -37.67 -6.80 6.47
CA GLU A 67 -37.75 -5.43 5.95
C GLU A 67 -36.69 -4.48 6.56
N ILE A 68 -36.26 -4.73 7.80
CA ILE A 68 -35.15 -4.00 8.44
C ILE A 68 -33.80 -4.46 7.87
N THR A 69 -33.69 -5.74 7.49
CA THR A 69 -32.47 -6.28 6.87
C THR A 69 -32.34 -5.84 5.41
N GLU A 70 -33.45 -5.75 4.67
CA GLU A 70 -33.45 -5.27 3.27
C GLU A 70 -33.20 -3.75 3.14
N LYS A 71 -33.56 -2.93 4.14
CA LYS A 71 -33.35 -1.46 4.08
C LYS A 71 -32.01 -0.97 4.65
N ARG A 72 -31.15 -1.85 5.19
CA ARG A 72 -29.82 -1.48 5.72
C ARG A 72 -28.61 -2.05 4.99
N GLN A 73 -28.80 -2.90 3.99
CA GLN A 73 -27.75 -3.16 3.00
C GLN A 73 -27.81 -2.12 1.88
N GLN A 74 -27.51 -0.86 2.20
CA GLN A 74 -26.99 0.02 1.14
C GLN A 74 -25.66 -0.61 0.72
N VAL A 75 -25.64 -1.23 -0.47
CA VAL A 75 -24.42 -1.75 -1.09
C VAL A 75 -23.45 -0.58 -1.16
N ARG A 76 -22.40 -0.61 -0.33
CA ARG A 76 -21.38 0.43 -0.33
C ARG A 76 -20.72 0.50 -1.70
N PRO A 77 -20.34 1.69 -2.18
CA PRO A 77 -19.70 1.83 -3.48
C PRO A 77 -18.39 1.02 -3.48
N GLN A 78 -18.25 0.13 -4.45
CA GLN A 78 -17.00 -0.58 -4.73
C GLN A 78 -16.47 -0.12 -6.08
N VAL A 79 -15.23 0.37 -6.09
CA VAL A 79 -14.53 0.73 -7.32
C VAL A 79 -14.17 -0.57 -8.05
N PRO A 80 -14.50 -0.71 -9.34
CA PRO A 80 -14.10 -1.88 -10.10
C PRO A 80 -12.58 -1.99 -10.16
N VAL A 81 -12.06 -3.22 -9.99
CA VAL A 81 -10.64 -3.50 -10.10
C VAL A 81 -10.38 -4.14 -11.46
N PRO A 82 -9.52 -3.56 -12.32
CA PRO A 82 -9.22 -4.15 -13.61
C PRO A 82 -8.48 -5.48 -13.44
N ALA A 83 -8.83 -6.43 -14.32
CA ALA A 83 -8.09 -7.66 -14.46
C ALA A 83 -6.69 -7.39 -15.05
N ILE A 84 -5.78 -8.32 -14.84
CA ILE A 84 -4.42 -8.19 -15.38
C ILE A 84 -4.47 -8.48 -16.89
N PRO A 85 -3.89 -7.60 -17.72
CA PRO A 85 -3.93 -7.78 -19.16
C PRO A 85 -3.23 -9.08 -19.59
N THR A 86 -3.86 -9.83 -20.48
CA THR A 86 -3.21 -10.99 -21.10
C THR A 86 -2.11 -10.54 -22.06
N HIS A 87 -1.12 -11.39 -22.32
CA HIS A 87 -0.08 -11.12 -23.31
C HIS A 87 -0.65 -10.74 -24.68
N GLU A 88 -1.72 -11.40 -25.12
CA GLU A 88 -2.42 -11.07 -26.37
C GLU A 88 -3.00 -9.65 -26.36
N THR A 89 -3.59 -9.23 -25.24
CA THR A 89 -4.16 -7.88 -25.08
C THR A 89 -3.06 -6.83 -25.12
N ILE A 90 -1.94 -7.08 -24.42
CA ILE A 90 -0.76 -6.19 -24.40
C ILE A 90 -0.22 -6.03 -25.82
N THR A 91 0.00 -7.13 -26.54
CA THR A 91 0.54 -7.10 -27.91
C THR A 91 -0.39 -6.33 -28.88
N LYS A 92 -1.71 -6.51 -28.77
CA LYS A 92 -2.68 -5.74 -29.58
C LYS A 92 -2.64 -4.26 -29.28
N ALA A 93 -2.62 -3.89 -27.99
CA ALA A 93 -2.54 -2.49 -27.57
C ALA A 93 -1.22 -1.84 -27.98
N PHE A 94 -0.09 -2.53 -27.82
CA PHE A 94 1.24 -2.07 -28.26
C PHE A 94 1.24 -1.72 -29.75
N ASN A 95 0.74 -2.62 -30.60
CA ASN A 95 0.66 -2.38 -32.04
C ASN A 95 -0.22 -1.19 -32.41
N GLU A 96 -1.30 -0.94 -31.66
CA GLU A 96 -2.17 0.21 -31.92
C GLU A 96 -1.57 1.52 -31.39
N LEU A 97 -0.86 1.47 -30.27
CA LEU A 97 -0.10 2.62 -29.75
C LEU A 97 0.95 3.08 -30.77
N GLN A 98 1.65 2.15 -31.44
CA GLN A 98 2.61 2.47 -32.50
C GLN A 98 1.98 3.08 -33.77
N GLN A 99 0.65 3.06 -33.91
CA GLN A 99 -0.04 3.73 -35.02
C GLN A 99 -0.37 5.19 -34.70
N VAL A 100 -0.47 5.54 -33.41
CA VAL A 100 -0.84 6.89 -32.94
C VAL A 100 0.33 7.65 -32.34
N LEU A 101 1.42 6.96 -31.98
CA LEU A 101 2.68 7.51 -31.49
C LEU A 101 3.83 7.09 -32.42
N PRO A 102 4.93 7.87 -32.46
CA PRO A 102 6.19 7.39 -33.01
C PRO A 102 6.60 6.05 -32.39
N ALA A 103 7.21 5.16 -33.17
CA ALA A 103 7.52 3.80 -32.72
C ALA A 103 8.50 3.80 -31.53
N GLU A 104 9.42 4.75 -31.50
CA GLU A 104 10.37 5.01 -30.42
C GLU A 104 9.71 5.53 -29.13
N HIS A 105 8.46 6.01 -29.19
CA HIS A 105 7.72 6.50 -28.04
C HIS A 105 6.87 5.42 -27.35
N VAL A 106 7.00 4.15 -27.78
CA VAL A 106 6.26 3.01 -27.22
C VAL A 106 7.25 1.89 -26.93
N SER A 107 7.37 1.50 -25.66
CA SER A 107 8.35 0.51 -25.23
C SER A 107 7.76 -0.58 -24.34
N VAL A 108 8.32 -1.78 -24.48
CA VAL A 108 8.11 -2.96 -23.64
C VAL A 108 9.45 -3.52 -23.15
N ASP A 109 10.50 -2.69 -23.18
CA ASP A 109 11.83 -3.02 -22.69
C ASP A 109 11.82 -3.26 -21.17
N GLU A 110 12.35 -4.40 -20.72
CA GLU A 110 12.23 -4.85 -19.33
C GLU A 110 12.89 -3.89 -18.32
N GLU A 111 14.02 -3.28 -18.66
CA GLU A 111 14.71 -2.31 -17.79
C GLU A 111 13.87 -1.05 -17.63
N LEU A 112 13.33 -0.54 -18.75
CA LEU A 112 12.45 0.62 -18.72
C LEU A 112 11.14 0.36 -17.96
N LEU A 113 10.53 -0.81 -18.14
CA LEU A 113 9.33 -1.20 -17.37
C LEU A 113 9.66 -1.22 -15.87
N GLN A 114 10.82 -1.77 -15.49
CA GLN A 114 11.25 -1.80 -14.10
C GLN A 114 11.48 -0.39 -13.53
N ASP A 115 12.17 0.49 -14.25
CA ASP A 115 12.43 1.88 -13.82
C ASP A 115 11.15 2.69 -13.61
N HIS A 116 10.07 2.35 -14.31
CA HIS A 116 8.76 2.98 -14.18
C HIS A 116 7.82 2.27 -13.20
N GLY A 117 8.24 1.14 -12.61
CA GLY A 117 7.53 0.39 -11.58
C GLY A 117 8.22 0.39 -10.22
N TYR A 118 9.40 1.00 -10.12
CA TYR A 118 10.28 0.91 -8.96
C TYR A 118 10.91 2.26 -8.61
N SER A 119 11.05 2.56 -7.32
CA SER A 119 11.86 3.68 -6.84
C SER A 119 12.66 3.28 -5.61
N ASN A 120 13.93 3.70 -5.55
CA ASN A 120 14.76 3.58 -4.35
C ASN A 120 14.27 4.48 -3.20
N ASN A 121 13.45 5.49 -3.50
CA ASN A 121 12.89 6.40 -2.51
C ASN A 121 11.67 5.79 -1.80
N SER A 122 11.11 4.70 -2.32
CA SER A 122 9.94 4.03 -1.73
C SER A 122 10.27 2.59 -1.36
N TYR A 123 9.63 2.09 -0.31
CA TYR A 123 9.61 0.65 -0.02
C TYR A 123 8.33 -0.02 -0.57
N HIS A 124 7.43 0.73 -1.22
CA HIS A 124 6.16 0.27 -1.81
C HIS A 124 6.27 -0.02 -3.31
N ASN A 125 7.24 -0.85 -3.71
CA ASN A 125 7.44 -1.22 -5.12
C ASN A 125 6.61 -2.46 -5.46
N GLU A 126 5.35 -2.25 -5.85
CA GLU A 126 4.36 -3.31 -6.12
C GLU A 126 4.17 -3.60 -7.62
N GLY A 127 5.24 -3.84 -8.37
CA GLY A 127 5.15 -4.32 -9.76
C GLY A 127 5.29 -3.24 -10.83
N ALA A 128 5.56 -3.72 -12.05
CA ALA A 128 5.91 -2.89 -13.20
C ALA A 128 4.75 -2.76 -14.21
N PRO A 129 4.68 -1.64 -14.97
CA PRO A 129 3.76 -1.51 -16.09
C PRO A 129 4.06 -2.56 -17.17
N SER A 130 3.10 -2.78 -18.07
CA SER A 130 3.26 -3.68 -19.22
C SER A 130 3.79 -2.97 -20.47
N ILE A 131 3.55 -1.66 -20.58
CA ILE A 131 3.99 -0.80 -21.67
C ILE A 131 4.34 0.56 -21.06
N VAL A 132 5.43 1.18 -21.49
CA VAL A 132 5.73 2.59 -21.21
C VAL A 132 5.57 3.39 -22.49
N VAL A 133 4.89 4.54 -22.40
CA VAL A 133 4.68 5.45 -23.53
C VAL A 133 5.11 6.87 -23.22
N PHE A 134 5.59 7.55 -24.26
CA PHE A 134 6.19 8.89 -24.17
C PHE A 134 5.43 9.88 -25.09
N PRO A 135 4.24 10.36 -24.69
CA PRO A 135 3.50 11.34 -25.48
C PRO A 135 4.25 12.67 -25.57
N SER A 136 4.05 13.41 -26.64
CA SER A 136 4.60 14.75 -26.86
C SER A 136 3.57 15.88 -26.67
N ASN A 137 2.28 15.55 -26.58
CA ASN A 137 1.21 16.54 -26.43
C ASN A 137 -0.09 15.94 -25.85
N THR A 138 -1.00 16.82 -25.45
CA THR A 138 -2.31 16.43 -24.86
C THR A 138 -3.17 15.56 -25.78
N SER A 139 -3.09 15.73 -27.10
CA SER A 139 -3.89 14.95 -28.04
C SER A 139 -3.43 13.49 -28.08
N GLU A 140 -2.12 13.26 -28.06
CA GLU A 140 -1.54 11.91 -27.95
C GLU A 140 -1.92 11.23 -26.63
N VAL A 141 -1.88 11.95 -25.50
CA VAL A 141 -2.38 11.44 -24.21
C VAL A 141 -3.84 11.01 -24.32
N ALA A 142 -4.68 11.80 -25.00
CA ALA A 142 -6.07 11.45 -25.22
C ALA A 142 -6.25 10.17 -26.05
N GLU A 143 -5.45 9.96 -27.10
CA GLU A 143 -5.49 8.73 -27.89
C GLU A 143 -4.98 7.51 -27.10
N ILE A 144 -3.90 7.65 -26.33
CA ILE A 144 -3.39 6.59 -25.42
C ILE A 144 -4.50 6.15 -24.46
N VAL A 145 -5.18 7.11 -23.81
CA VAL A 145 -6.25 6.80 -22.85
C VAL A 145 -7.45 6.14 -23.53
N LYS A 146 -7.81 6.52 -24.76
CA LYS A 146 -8.88 5.84 -25.53
C LYS A 146 -8.52 4.39 -25.84
N ILE A 147 -7.27 4.14 -26.25
CA ILE A 147 -6.75 2.79 -26.52
C ILE A 147 -6.79 1.96 -25.23
N ALA A 148 -6.23 2.49 -24.14
CA ALA A 148 -6.23 1.85 -22.83
C ALA A 148 -7.65 1.50 -22.39
N ASN A 149 -8.60 2.43 -22.50
CA ASN A 149 -10.00 2.21 -22.17
C ASN A 149 -10.64 1.11 -23.02
N ARG A 150 -10.38 1.05 -24.33
CA ARG A 150 -10.93 0.00 -25.21
C ARG A 150 -10.40 -1.39 -24.87
N PHE A 151 -9.13 -1.50 -24.51
CA PHE A 151 -8.49 -2.76 -24.11
C PHE A 151 -8.61 -3.07 -22.60
N ASN A 152 -9.25 -2.20 -21.82
CA ASN A 152 -9.34 -2.27 -20.36
C ASN A 152 -7.97 -2.37 -19.67
N LEU A 153 -7.00 -1.60 -20.17
CA LEU A 153 -5.66 -1.51 -19.59
C LEU A 153 -5.62 -0.46 -18.48
N PRO A 154 -5.03 -0.77 -17.32
CA PRO A 154 -4.67 0.24 -16.32
C PRO A 154 -3.81 1.35 -16.91
N ILE A 155 -3.94 2.55 -16.36
CA ILE A 155 -3.18 3.75 -16.75
C ILE A 155 -2.48 4.30 -15.52
N ILE A 156 -1.15 4.44 -15.59
CA ILE A 156 -0.32 4.97 -14.51
C ILE A 156 0.37 6.24 -15.04
N PRO A 157 -0.10 7.44 -14.67
CA PRO A 157 0.62 8.67 -15.00
C PRO A 157 1.93 8.74 -14.23
N PHE A 158 3.02 9.05 -14.94
CA PHE A 158 4.37 9.08 -14.39
C PHE A 158 5.06 10.40 -14.75
N SER A 159 5.77 10.98 -13.80
CA SER A 159 6.57 12.20 -14.01
C SER A 159 7.98 11.97 -13.47
N GLY A 160 8.40 12.64 -12.40
CA GLY A 160 9.79 12.51 -11.91
C GLY A 160 10.14 11.21 -11.17
N GLY A 161 9.21 10.25 -11.00
CA GLY A 161 9.50 8.99 -10.27
C GLY A 161 9.90 9.14 -8.79
N THR A 162 9.73 10.31 -8.18
CA THR A 162 10.25 10.64 -6.83
C THR A 162 9.31 10.34 -5.66
N SER A 163 8.13 9.74 -5.92
CA SER A 163 7.11 9.46 -4.90
C SER A 163 7.59 8.51 -3.80
N LEU A 164 7.15 8.73 -2.56
CA LEU A 164 7.48 7.89 -1.40
C LEU A 164 6.43 6.80 -1.09
N GLU A 165 5.17 7.02 -1.45
CA GLU A 165 4.04 6.12 -1.11
C GLU A 165 3.67 5.14 -2.25
N GLY A 166 4.58 4.91 -3.21
CA GLY A 166 4.40 3.94 -4.29
C GLY A 166 3.36 4.30 -5.35
N HIS A 167 3.13 5.60 -5.60
CA HIS A 167 2.15 6.06 -6.62
C HIS A 167 2.42 5.53 -8.02
N PHE A 168 3.70 5.36 -8.39
CA PHE A 168 4.16 4.87 -9.70
C PHE A 168 3.99 3.35 -9.88
N SER A 169 3.86 2.59 -8.79
CA SER A 169 3.79 1.12 -8.86
C SER A 169 2.56 0.65 -9.65
N ALA A 170 2.72 -0.41 -10.43
CA ALA A 170 1.70 -0.91 -11.34
C ALA A 170 1.41 -2.42 -11.11
N PRO A 171 0.79 -2.80 -9.98
CA PRO A 171 0.52 -4.21 -9.64
C PRO A 171 -0.44 -4.93 -10.58
N LYS A 172 -1.08 -4.18 -11.48
CA LYS A 172 -1.99 -4.71 -12.51
C LYS A 172 -1.40 -4.61 -13.92
N GLY A 173 -0.11 -4.26 -14.04
CA GLY A 173 0.51 -3.92 -15.32
C GLY A 173 -0.16 -2.69 -15.95
N GLY A 174 -0.38 -2.75 -17.26
CA GLY A 174 -1.04 -1.68 -18.02
C GLY A 174 -0.06 -0.71 -18.67
N ILE A 175 -0.50 0.52 -18.89
CA ILE A 175 0.27 1.55 -19.59
C ILE A 175 0.76 2.60 -18.60
N CYS A 176 2.08 2.74 -18.48
CA CYS A 176 2.69 3.90 -17.85
C CYS A 176 2.82 5.03 -18.88
N ILE A 177 2.30 6.21 -18.54
CA ILE A 177 2.44 7.42 -19.38
C ILE A 177 3.50 8.31 -18.75
N SER A 178 4.70 8.33 -19.35
CA SER A 178 5.81 9.16 -18.86
C SER A 178 5.87 10.51 -19.59
N PHE A 179 5.97 11.60 -18.82
CA PHE A 179 5.97 12.97 -19.37
C PHE A 179 7.36 13.59 -19.50
N THR A 180 8.36 13.06 -18.82
CA THR A 180 9.68 13.69 -18.65
C THR A 180 10.48 13.78 -19.94
N GLU A 181 10.19 12.94 -20.92
CA GLU A 181 10.95 12.81 -22.15
C GLU A 181 10.52 13.84 -23.19
N HIS A 182 9.21 14.09 -23.31
CA HIS A 182 8.64 14.86 -24.43
C HIS A 182 7.50 15.83 -24.05
N MET A 183 7.14 15.94 -22.76
CA MET A 183 6.15 16.90 -22.24
C MET A 183 6.70 17.71 -21.06
N ASP A 184 7.82 18.37 -21.26
CA ASP A 184 8.60 19.13 -20.27
C ASP A 184 8.69 20.65 -20.58
N GLN A 185 7.84 21.17 -21.47
CA GLN A 185 7.95 22.53 -21.99
C GLN A 185 7.17 23.58 -21.18
N ILE A 186 7.67 24.82 -21.20
CA ILE A 186 6.89 26.02 -20.86
C ILE A 186 6.02 26.37 -22.07
N VAL A 187 4.71 26.30 -21.90
CA VAL A 187 3.72 26.55 -22.97
C VAL A 187 3.48 28.05 -23.16
N GLU A 188 3.23 28.77 -22.06
CA GLU A 188 2.99 30.22 -22.07
C GLU A 188 3.55 30.85 -20.79
N PHE A 189 4.07 32.08 -20.86
CA PHE A 189 4.56 32.81 -19.70
C PHE A 189 4.04 34.25 -19.68
N HIS A 190 3.37 34.63 -18.58
CA HIS A 190 2.71 35.91 -18.39
C HIS A 190 3.30 36.67 -17.20
N PRO A 191 4.50 37.27 -17.33
CA PRO A 191 5.17 37.91 -16.20
C PRO A 191 4.37 39.08 -15.60
N GLN A 192 3.62 39.82 -16.42
CA GLN A 192 2.78 40.94 -15.95
C GLN A 192 1.59 40.47 -15.10
N ASP A 193 1.09 39.27 -15.38
CA ASP A 193 -0.01 38.65 -14.60
C ASP A 193 0.52 37.72 -13.49
N MET A 194 1.85 37.51 -13.46
CA MET A 194 2.56 36.58 -12.57
C MET A 194 1.95 35.18 -12.62
N ASP A 195 1.80 34.63 -13.82
CA ASP A 195 1.43 33.23 -14.03
C ASP A 195 2.17 32.61 -15.24
N ILE A 196 2.19 31.29 -15.27
CA ILE A 196 2.89 30.49 -16.27
C ILE A 196 2.09 29.22 -16.56
N VAL A 197 2.08 28.77 -17.82
CA VAL A 197 1.50 27.50 -18.26
C VAL A 197 2.63 26.56 -18.62
N VAL A 198 2.66 25.38 -18.00
CA VAL A 198 3.72 24.39 -18.17
C VAL A 198 3.14 23.00 -18.41
N GLN A 199 3.94 22.14 -19.04
CA GLN A 199 3.65 20.71 -19.17
C GLN A 199 4.11 19.93 -17.91
N PRO A 200 3.64 18.68 -17.70
CA PRO A 200 3.80 17.96 -16.43
C PRO A 200 5.23 17.51 -16.15
N GLY A 201 6.04 17.29 -17.19
CA GLY A 201 7.41 16.80 -17.10
C GLY A 201 8.45 17.84 -16.68
N ILE A 202 8.07 19.12 -16.54
CA ILE A 202 9.03 20.16 -16.14
C ILE A 202 9.46 19.96 -14.67
N GLN A 203 10.77 19.97 -14.41
CA GLN A 203 11.32 19.97 -13.06
C GLN A 203 11.16 21.35 -12.41
N TRP A 204 10.87 21.38 -11.10
CA TRP A 204 10.58 22.64 -10.42
C TRP A 204 11.83 23.52 -10.29
N GLU A 205 13.02 22.92 -10.21
CA GLU A 205 14.30 23.61 -10.15
C GLU A 205 14.59 24.35 -11.47
N ASP A 206 14.39 23.68 -12.61
CA ASP A 206 14.58 24.25 -13.94
C ASP A 206 13.60 25.40 -14.19
N LEU A 207 12.34 25.20 -13.79
CA LEU A 207 11.34 26.26 -13.82
C LEU A 207 11.78 27.48 -13.01
N ASN A 208 12.28 27.28 -11.79
CA ASN A 208 12.76 28.39 -10.96
C ASN A 208 14.04 29.03 -11.49
N PHE A 209 14.94 28.26 -12.10
CA PHE A 209 16.12 28.78 -12.78
C PHE A 209 15.73 29.70 -13.95
N TYR A 210 14.72 29.33 -14.72
CA TYR A 210 14.16 30.15 -15.79
C TYR A 210 13.53 31.45 -15.24
N LEU A 211 12.66 31.34 -14.22
CA LEU A 211 11.90 32.45 -13.66
C LEU A 211 12.77 33.49 -12.94
N LYS A 212 13.86 33.06 -12.31
CA LYS A 212 14.76 33.93 -11.53
C LYS A 212 15.27 35.14 -12.31
N LYS A 213 15.47 34.98 -13.63
CA LYS A 213 15.92 36.05 -14.54
C LYS A 213 14.94 37.23 -14.64
N GLN A 214 13.67 37.00 -14.27
CA GLN A 214 12.59 37.98 -14.30
C GLN A 214 12.24 38.51 -12.91
N GLY A 215 13.00 38.15 -11.87
CA GLY A 215 12.67 38.51 -10.49
C GLY A 215 11.46 37.75 -9.93
N LEU A 216 11.07 36.65 -10.56
CA LEU A 216 9.94 35.81 -10.16
C LEU A 216 10.40 34.40 -9.78
N PHE A 217 9.55 33.67 -9.07
CA PHE A 217 9.75 32.26 -8.77
C PHE A 217 8.42 31.54 -8.46
N PHE A 218 8.43 30.23 -8.59
CA PHE A 218 7.41 29.32 -8.12
C PHE A 218 7.82 28.80 -6.72
N PRO A 219 7.02 29.04 -5.66
CA PRO A 219 7.53 28.92 -4.29
C PRO A 219 7.58 27.50 -3.72
N MET A 220 6.96 26.51 -4.36
CA MET A 220 7.03 25.13 -3.86
C MET A 220 8.42 24.57 -4.12
N ASP A 221 9.00 23.95 -3.09
CA ASP A 221 10.37 23.47 -3.07
C ASP A 221 10.49 22.08 -2.41
N PRO A 222 9.86 21.04 -3.01
CA PRO A 222 10.01 19.67 -2.53
C PRO A 222 11.44 19.16 -2.76
N GLY A 223 11.67 17.90 -2.41
CA GLY A 223 12.93 17.21 -2.71
C GLY A 223 13.33 17.31 -4.21
N PRO A 224 14.64 17.32 -4.51
CA PRO A 224 15.13 17.41 -5.88
C PRO A 224 14.57 16.36 -6.85
N GLY A 225 14.42 16.75 -8.12
CA GLY A 225 13.95 15.88 -9.21
C GLY A 225 12.42 15.76 -9.33
N ALA A 226 11.65 16.40 -8.44
CA ALA A 226 10.21 16.44 -8.55
C ALA A 226 9.76 17.25 -9.79
N CYS A 227 8.84 16.69 -10.55
CA CYS A 227 8.23 17.36 -11.71
C CYS A 227 6.84 17.91 -11.36
N ILE A 228 6.44 19.01 -12.00
CA ILE A 228 5.20 19.74 -11.70
C ILE A 228 3.95 18.83 -11.78
N GLY A 229 3.91 17.88 -12.71
CA GLY A 229 2.83 16.90 -12.83
C GLY A 229 2.65 16.06 -11.56
N GLY A 230 3.75 15.49 -11.06
CA GLY A 230 3.77 14.73 -9.81
C GLY A 230 3.39 15.60 -8.61
N MET A 231 3.89 16.84 -8.56
CA MET A 231 3.55 17.82 -7.52
C MET A 231 2.05 18.12 -7.47
N VAL A 232 1.39 18.28 -8.62
CA VAL A 232 -0.08 18.38 -8.70
C VAL A 232 -0.74 17.09 -8.22
N GLY A 233 -0.24 15.94 -8.68
CA GLY A 233 -0.77 14.62 -8.35
C GLY A 233 -0.83 14.35 -6.84
N THR A 234 0.22 14.72 -6.09
CA THR A 234 0.31 14.49 -4.65
C THR A 234 -0.08 15.70 -3.81
N SER A 235 -0.40 16.84 -4.42
CA SER A 235 -0.63 18.11 -3.70
C SER A 235 0.55 18.50 -2.80
N CYS A 236 1.78 18.36 -3.31
CA CYS A 236 3.00 18.50 -2.51
C CYS A 236 3.14 19.85 -1.78
N SER A 237 4.03 19.89 -0.79
CA SER A 237 4.52 21.11 -0.13
C SER A 237 6.01 21.37 -0.37
N GLY A 238 6.84 21.30 0.67
CA GLY A 238 8.21 21.81 0.72
C GLY A 238 8.45 22.80 1.87
N THR A 239 9.71 23.20 2.08
CA THR A 239 10.13 24.04 3.22
C THR A 239 9.43 25.41 3.25
N ASN A 240 9.00 25.90 2.11
CA ASN A 240 8.36 27.20 1.94
C ASN A 240 6.85 27.21 2.27
N ALA A 241 6.25 26.05 2.55
CA ALA A 241 4.79 25.92 2.68
C ALA A 241 4.20 26.74 3.82
N VAL A 242 4.92 26.91 4.93
CA VAL A 242 4.49 27.78 6.04
C VAL A 242 4.19 29.22 5.60
N ARG A 243 4.91 29.72 4.59
CA ARG A 243 4.72 31.08 4.05
C ARG A 243 3.73 31.11 2.90
N TYR A 244 3.83 30.15 1.98
CA TYR A 244 3.18 30.24 0.67
C TYR A 244 1.99 29.29 0.52
N GLY A 245 1.76 28.36 1.43
CA GLY A 245 0.79 27.26 1.28
C GLY A 245 1.34 26.13 0.41
N THR A 246 0.49 25.20 -0.02
CA THR A 246 0.91 24.00 -0.77
C THR A 246 0.57 24.10 -2.25
N MET A 247 0.89 23.07 -3.04
CA MET A 247 0.55 23.01 -4.46
C MET A 247 -0.93 23.32 -4.73
N ARG A 248 -1.82 22.92 -3.81
CA ARG A 248 -3.25 23.20 -3.86
C ARG A 248 -3.51 24.69 -4.06
N GLU A 249 -2.80 25.57 -3.37
CA GLU A 249 -3.01 27.01 -3.47
C GLU A 249 -2.42 27.59 -4.75
N TRP A 250 -1.37 26.98 -5.32
CA TRP A 250 -0.57 27.58 -6.40
C TRP A 250 -1.02 27.28 -7.82
N VAL A 251 -1.91 26.30 -7.99
CA VAL A 251 -2.51 25.98 -9.29
C VAL A 251 -3.72 26.86 -9.57
N ILE A 252 -3.73 27.52 -10.74
CA ILE A 252 -4.88 28.24 -11.27
C ILE A 252 -5.84 27.25 -11.91
N ASN A 253 -5.43 26.54 -12.95
CA ASN A 253 -6.26 25.57 -13.66
C ASN A 253 -5.40 24.45 -14.24
N LEU A 254 -6.07 23.38 -14.67
CA LEU A 254 -5.45 22.20 -15.27
C LEU A 254 -6.13 21.90 -16.61
N THR A 255 -5.35 21.47 -17.59
CA THR A 255 -5.85 20.72 -18.75
C THR A 255 -5.68 19.24 -18.44
N ILE A 256 -6.76 18.47 -18.44
CA ILE A 256 -6.76 17.04 -18.09
C ILE A 256 -7.39 16.20 -19.20
N VAL A 257 -6.95 14.94 -19.28
CA VAL A 257 -7.57 13.88 -20.08
C VAL A 257 -8.36 12.97 -19.13
N THR A 258 -9.66 12.84 -19.35
CA THR A 258 -10.55 11.99 -18.55
C THR A 258 -10.33 10.51 -18.85
N PRO A 259 -10.84 9.58 -18.03
CA PRO A 259 -10.73 8.13 -18.28
C PRO A 259 -11.35 7.67 -19.61
N GLU A 260 -12.27 8.45 -20.19
CA GLU A 260 -12.80 8.22 -21.55
C GLU A 260 -11.96 8.85 -22.68
N GLY A 261 -10.85 9.50 -22.35
CA GLY A 261 -9.97 10.17 -23.31
C GLY A 261 -10.52 11.52 -23.79
N LYS A 262 -11.35 12.20 -22.99
CA LYS A 262 -11.80 13.58 -23.31
C LYS A 262 -10.85 14.59 -22.72
N ILE A 263 -10.53 15.62 -23.48
CA ILE A 263 -9.73 16.76 -23.01
C ILE A 263 -10.67 17.80 -22.40
N LEU A 264 -10.40 18.21 -21.15
CA LEU A 264 -11.10 19.33 -20.53
C LEU A 264 -10.13 20.26 -19.80
N LYS A 265 -10.49 21.54 -19.78
CA LYS A 265 -9.84 22.56 -18.95
C LYS A 265 -10.70 22.84 -17.74
N THR A 266 -10.15 22.69 -16.54
CA THR A 266 -10.93 22.72 -15.28
C THR A 266 -11.58 24.08 -15.02
N ARG A 267 -10.92 25.17 -15.44
CA ARG A 267 -11.47 26.53 -15.49
C ARG A 267 -10.61 27.47 -16.34
N GLN A 268 -11.11 28.70 -16.54
CA GLN A 268 -10.38 29.77 -17.22
C GLN A 268 -9.23 30.35 -16.36
N ARG A 269 -8.30 31.09 -16.99
CA ARG A 269 -7.09 31.68 -16.37
C ARG A 269 -7.29 32.68 -15.21
N PRO A 270 -8.41 33.44 -15.09
CA PRO A 270 -8.53 34.39 -13.99
C PRO A 270 -8.38 33.75 -12.61
N ARG A 271 -7.58 34.39 -11.73
CA ARG A 271 -7.27 33.88 -10.39
C ARG A 271 -8.52 33.59 -9.55
N LYS A 272 -9.59 34.36 -9.73
CA LYS A 272 -10.86 34.23 -9.02
C LYS A 272 -11.97 33.85 -9.99
N THR A 273 -12.81 32.90 -9.59
CA THR A 273 -14.06 32.55 -10.28
C THR A 273 -15.04 31.98 -9.27
N SER A 274 -16.33 32.11 -9.58
CA SER A 274 -17.42 31.40 -8.89
C SER A 274 -18.36 30.73 -9.90
N ALA A 275 -17.89 30.57 -11.14
CA ALA A 275 -18.65 29.94 -12.21
C ALA A 275 -18.50 28.41 -12.10
N GLY A 276 -19.51 27.75 -11.53
CA GLY A 276 -19.54 26.30 -11.37
C GLY A 276 -18.69 25.77 -10.21
N TYR A 277 -18.43 24.46 -10.22
CA TYR A 277 -17.63 23.77 -9.21
C TYR A 277 -16.13 23.96 -9.44
N ASP A 278 -15.35 23.92 -8.37
CA ASP A 278 -13.88 23.95 -8.46
C ASP A 278 -13.32 22.57 -8.81
N LEU A 279 -13.38 22.22 -10.10
CA LEU A 279 -12.82 20.96 -10.60
C LEU A 279 -11.29 20.92 -10.45
N THR A 280 -10.60 22.06 -10.42
CA THR A 280 -9.14 22.10 -10.24
C THR A 280 -8.74 21.44 -8.92
N LYS A 281 -9.42 21.78 -7.82
CA LYS A 281 -9.14 21.22 -6.49
C LYS A 281 -9.50 19.73 -6.35
N LEU A 282 -10.34 19.20 -7.25
CA LEU A 282 -10.69 17.78 -7.29
C LEU A 282 -9.54 16.93 -7.85
N PHE A 283 -8.80 17.45 -8.85
CA PHE A 283 -7.68 16.73 -9.48
C PHE A 283 -6.33 16.95 -8.76
N ILE A 284 -6.17 18.05 -8.00
CA ILE A 284 -4.98 18.25 -7.17
C ILE A 284 -5.03 17.31 -5.96
N GLY A 285 -3.98 16.48 -5.79
CA GLY A 285 -3.95 15.44 -4.77
C GLY A 285 -4.76 14.20 -5.15
N SER A 286 -5.19 14.05 -6.42
CA SER A 286 -5.94 12.87 -6.85
C SER A 286 -5.02 11.70 -7.24
N GLU A 287 -3.70 11.87 -7.20
CA GLU A 287 -2.73 10.78 -7.37
C GLU A 287 -2.87 10.02 -8.70
N GLY A 288 -3.31 10.71 -9.76
CA GLY A 288 -3.59 10.10 -11.07
C GLY A 288 -4.82 9.19 -11.11
N THR A 289 -5.60 9.08 -10.02
CA THR A 289 -6.76 8.18 -9.93
C THR A 289 -8.00 8.70 -10.64
N LEU A 290 -8.08 9.98 -10.99
CA LEU A 290 -9.30 10.57 -11.59
C LEU A 290 -9.11 11.00 -13.07
N GLY A 291 -7.87 11.05 -13.55
CA GLY A 291 -7.53 11.51 -14.89
C GLY A 291 -6.05 11.82 -15.03
N VAL A 292 -5.62 12.15 -16.25
CA VAL A 292 -4.24 12.49 -16.58
C VAL A 292 -4.11 14.01 -16.72
N VAL A 293 -3.22 14.65 -15.95
CA VAL A 293 -2.93 16.08 -16.09
C VAL A 293 -1.91 16.29 -17.21
N THR A 294 -2.18 17.20 -18.14
CA THR A 294 -1.35 17.44 -19.34
C THR A 294 -0.86 18.88 -19.49
N GLU A 295 -1.51 19.85 -18.86
CA GLU A 295 -1.01 21.22 -18.74
C GLU A 295 -1.42 21.80 -17.37
N ILE A 296 -0.54 22.61 -16.80
CA ILE A 296 -0.72 23.21 -15.47
C ILE A 296 -0.51 24.72 -15.59
N THR A 297 -1.52 25.52 -15.23
CA THR A 297 -1.34 26.97 -15.07
C THR A 297 -0.99 27.26 -13.61
N LEU A 298 0.21 27.77 -13.34
CA LEU A 298 0.73 28.09 -12.02
C LEU A 298 0.73 29.61 -11.76
N LYS A 299 0.46 30.00 -10.51
CA LYS A 299 0.80 31.36 -10.04
C LYS A 299 2.30 31.49 -9.81
N LEU A 300 2.80 32.71 -9.87
CA LEU A 300 4.18 33.07 -9.54
C LEU A 300 4.24 34.07 -8.39
N ALA A 301 5.34 34.02 -7.65
CA ALA A 301 5.70 34.94 -6.57
C ALA A 301 6.88 35.81 -7.00
N VAL A 302 7.04 36.96 -6.35
CA VAL A 302 8.21 37.83 -6.53
C VAL A 302 9.34 37.31 -5.66
N LEU A 303 10.55 37.24 -6.21
CA LEU A 303 11.74 36.85 -5.45
C LEU A 303 11.94 37.80 -4.26
N PRO A 304 12.14 37.26 -3.04
CA PRO A 304 12.48 38.09 -1.89
C PRO A 304 13.73 38.94 -2.16
N GLN A 305 13.70 40.21 -1.75
CA GLN A 305 14.87 41.10 -1.89
C GLN A 305 15.92 40.79 -0.83
N GLU A 306 15.47 40.33 0.34
CA GLU A 306 16.31 40.01 1.48
C GLU A 306 15.96 38.62 1.99
N GLU A 307 16.99 37.81 2.20
CA GLU A 307 16.87 36.47 2.76
C GLU A 307 18.02 36.21 3.73
N THR A 308 17.77 35.53 4.85
CA THR A 308 18.84 35.03 5.71
C THR A 308 18.41 33.77 6.45
N VAL A 309 19.39 32.96 6.82
CA VAL A 309 19.20 31.70 7.55
C VAL A 309 19.77 31.86 8.95
N ALA A 310 19.03 31.35 9.94
CA ALA A 310 19.50 31.25 11.32
C ALA A 310 19.27 29.85 11.88
N VAL A 311 20.17 29.40 12.74
CA VAL A 311 20.09 28.10 13.41
C VAL A 311 20.12 28.30 14.93
N CYS A 312 19.27 27.59 15.66
CA CYS A 312 19.16 27.68 17.13
C CYS A 312 19.02 26.27 17.74
N ASP A 313 19.93 25.92 18.65
CA ASP A 313 19.89 24.66 19.39
C ASP A 313 19.04 24.78 20.67
N PHE A 314 18.48 23.66 21.11
CA PHE A 314 17.60 23.56 22.27
C PHE A 314 18.03 22.42 23.20
N PRO A 315 17.73 22.51 24.51
CA PRO A 315 18.00 21.43 25.45
C PRO A 315 17.21 20.16 25.16
N THR A 316 15.95 20.30 24.74
CA THR A 316 15.06 19.18 24.41
C THR A 316 14.32 19.41 23.10
N ILE A 317 13.88 18.32 22.46
CA ILE A 317 13.09 18.39 21.21
C ILE A 317 11.73 19.05 21.42
N ARG A 318 11.15 18.89 22.62
CA ARG A 318 9.89 19.53 22.99
C ARG A 318 10.03 21.04 23.12
N ASP A 319 11.13 21.52 23.69
CA ASP A 319 11.44 22.96 23.79
C ASP A 319 11.54 23.58 22.39
N ALA A 320 12.22 22.91 21.46
CA ALA A 320 12.30 23.32 20.06
C ALA A 320 10.91 23.37 19.41
N ALA A 321 10.14 22.29 19.47
CA ALA A 321 8.80 22.24 18.88
C ALA A 321 7.83 23.28 19.48
N ALA A 322 7.96 23.62 20.76
CA ALA A 322 7.11 24.60 21.45
C ALA A 322 7.27 26.05 20.95
N VAL A 323 8.34 26.36 20.20
CA VAL A 323 8.52 27.64 19.52
C VAL A 323 7.45 27.86 18.44
N VAL A 324 7.07 26.81 17.72
CA VAL A 324 6.24 26.88 16.52
C VAL A 324 4.85 27.49 16.80
N PRO A 325 4.05 27.01 17.78
CA PRO A 325 2.73 27.60 18.04
C PRO A 325 2.79 29.08 18.40
N ASP A 326 3.81 29.49 19.16
CA ASP A 326 3.98 30.88 19.57
C ASP A 326 4.44 31.75 18.41
N LEU A 327 5.30 31.22 17.52
CA LEU A 327 5.73 31.88 16.29
C LEU A 327 4.55 32.12 15.35
N VAL A 328 3.74 31.09 15.08
CA VAL A 328 2.56 31.20 14.22
C VAL A 328 1.56 32.20 14.82
N ARG A 329 1.33 32.15 16.15
CA ARG A 329 0.43 33.10 16.84
C ARG A 329 0.94 34.54 16.81
N ALA A 330 2.25 34.74 16.75
CA ALA A 330 2.85 36.07 16.60
C ALA A 330 2.65 36.67 15.19
N GLY A 331 2.15 35.89 14.23
CA GLY A 331 1.86 36.35 12.87
C GLY A 331 3.10 36.64 12.03
N VAL A 332 4.26 36.09 12.42
CA VAL A 332 5.53 36.24 11.70
C VAL A 332 5.42 35.53 10.35
N GLN A 333 5.76 36.20 9.26
CA GLN A 333 5.71 35.64 7.90
C GLN A 333 7.03 34.94 7.59
N ILE A 334 7.39 33.94 8.39
CA ILE A 334 8.67 33.25 8.22
C ILE A 334 8.70 32.46 6.91
N GLY A 335 9.86 32.40 6.25
CA GLY A 335 10.05 31.67 5.00
C GLY A 335 10.04 30.15 5.19
N ALA A 336 10.71 29.66 6.23
CA ALA A 336 10.72 28.25 6.61
C ALA A 336 11.10 28.08 8.09
N VAL A 337 10.59 27.02 8.73
CA VAL A 337 10.97 26.59 10.09
C VAL A 337 11.12 25.08 10.08
N GLU A 338 12.36 24.62 10.17
CA GLU A 338 12.70 23.20 10.06
C GLU A 338 13.24 22.69 11.39
N LEU A 339 12.69 21.59 11.89
CA LEU A 339 13.15 20.93 13.10
C LEU A 339 14.03 19.74 12.73
N LEU A 340 15.18 19.62 13.38
CA LEU A 340 16.05 18.45 13.31
C LEU A 340 16.34 17.97 14.73
N ASP A 341 16.21 16.67 14.97
CA ASP A 341 16.58 16.09 16.26
C ASP A 341 18.10 15.82 16.36
N ALA A 342 18.55 15.38 17.54
CA ALA A 342 19.97 15.11 17.77
C ALA A 342 20.53 14.03 16.84
N GLN A 343 19.74 12.99 16.51
CA GLN A 343 20.17 11.94 15.58
C GLN A 343 20.31 12.47 14.16
N MET A 344 19.38 13.32 13.70
CA MET A 344 19.49 13.97 12.40
C MET A 344 20.70 14.90 12.32
N MET A 345 20.95 15.69 13.37
CA MET A 345 22.14 16.55 13.43
C MET A 345 23.44 15.74 13.39
N LYS A 346 23.48 14.58 14.06
CA LYS A 346 24.59 13.62 13.97
C LYS A 346 24.76 13.10 12.55
N ALA A 347 23.67 12.71 11.89
CA ALA A 347 23.70 12.22 10.51
C ALA A 347 24.29 13.26 9.54
N ILE A 348 23.90 14.53 9.68
CA ILE A 348 24.42 15.64 8.88
C ILE A 348 25.92 15.84 9.13
N ASN A 349 26.37 15.79 10.39
CA ASN A 349 27.79 15.89 10.72
C ASN A 349 28.61 14.71 10.17
N LEU A 350 28.02 13.52 10.03
CA LEU A 350 28.67 12.38 9.36
C LEU A 350 28.82 12.61 7.86
N ALA A 351 27.80 13.20 7.21
CA ALA A 351 27.83 13.51 5.79
C ALA A 351 28.81 14.65 5.46
N ASN A 352 28.87 15.66 6.33
CA ASN A 352 29.79 16.79 6.20
C ASN A 352 30.34 17.21 7.58
N PRO A 353 31.52 16.70 7.97
CA PRO A 353 32.15 17.02 9.26
C PRO A 353 32.50 18.50 9.45
N ASP A 354 32.68 19.26 8.36
CA ASP A 354 33.10 20.67 8.41
C ASP A 354 31.99 21.60 8.92
N LEU A 355 30.72 21.15 8.87
CA LEU A 355 29.57 21.93 9.37
C LEU A 355 29.62 22.15 10.91
N GLY A 356 30.24 21.22 11.64
CA GLY A 356 30.52 21.36 13.08
C GLY A 356 29.29 21.70 13.94
N HIS A 357 28.11 21.20 13.58
CA HIS A 357 26.89 21.48 14.33
C HIS A 357 26.87 20.72 15.67
N SER A 358 26.23 21.30 16.68
CA SER A 358 25.95 20.57 17.92
C SER A 358 24.91 19.48 17.64
N GLU A 359 25.16 18.26 18.10
CA GLU A 359 24.22 17.13 18.04
C GLU A 359 23.12 17.28 19.09
N LYS A 360 22.31 18.34 18.94
CA LYS A 360 21.18 18.70 19.80
C LYS A 360 19.95 18.97 18.95
N PRO A 361 18.74 18.87 19.53
CA PRO A 361 17.54 19.38 18.89
C PRO A 361 17.73 20.81 18.40
N THR A 362 17.43 21.06 17.13
CA THR A 362 17.81 22.32 16.47
C THR A 362 16.70 22.79 15.54
N LEU A 363 16.38 24.08 15.59
CA LEU A 363 15.54 24.74 14.59
C LEU A 363 16.39 25.51 13.59
N PHE A 364 16.08 25.32 12.31
CA PHE A 364 16.59 26.11 11.20
C PHE A 364 15.48 27.05 10.74
N PHE A 365 15.79 28.32 10.66
CA PHE A 365 14.88 29.38 10.28
C PHE A 365 15.35 30.00 8.98
N LYS A 366 14.43 30.20 8.03
CA LYS A 366 14.66 31.02 6.84
C LYS A 366 13.78 32.26 6.93
N PHE A 367 14.40 33.43 7.00
CA PHE A 367 13.71 34.71 7.01
C PHE A 367 13.80 35.31 5.61
N SER A 368 12.65 35.68 5.03
CA SER A 368 12.60 36.24 3.68
C SER A 368 11.66 37.45 3.67
N GLY A 369 12.11 38.57 3.12
CA GLY A 369 11.38 39.84 3.20
C GLY A 369 11.65 40.78 2.03
N GLY A 370 10.79 41.80 1.93
CA GLY A 370 10.95 42.87 0.95
C GLY A 370 11.97 43.93 1.35
N SER A 371 12.48 43.90 2.59
CA SER A 371 13.54 44.81 3.05
C SER A 371 14.21 44.27 4.30
N LYS A 372 15.43 44.77 4.56
CA LYS A 372 16.23 44.36 5.70
C LYS A 372 15.55 44.71 7.03
N VAL A 373 14.82 45.81 7.09
CA VAL A 373 14.08 46.24 8.29
C VAL A 373 13.02 45.22 8.71
N ILE A 374 12.32 44.64 7.73
CA ILE A 374 11.30 43.60 8.00
C ILE A 374 12.00 42.35 8.55
N VAL A 375 13.04 41.88 7.85
CA VAL A 375 13.79 40.68 8.26
C VAL A 375 14.40 40.84 9.66
N ASP A 376 15.03 41.98 9.95
CA ASP A 376 15.62 42.26 11.26
C ASP A 376 14.57 42.29 12.38
N HIS A 377 13.37 42.81 12.11
CA HIS A 377 12.26 42.79 13.06
C HIS A 377 11.74 41.36 13.32
N GLU A 378 11.54 40.56 12.27
CA GLU A 378 11.11 39.16 12.40
C GLU A 378 12.13 38.34 13.17
N ILE A 379 13.43 38.51 12.90
CA ILE A 379 14.51 37.87 13.65
C ILE A 379 14.41 38.22 15.14
N LYS A 380 14.20 39.50 15.48
CA LYS A 380 14.06 39.92 16.87
C LYS A 380 12.91 39.18 17.55
N VAL A 381 11.72 39.20 16.95
CA VAL A 381 10.52 38.54 17.50
C VAL A 381 10.76 37.04 17.67
N VAL A 382 11.25 36.37 16.63
CA VAL A 382 11.50 34.91 16.68
C VAL A 382 12.57 34.56 17.70
N SER A 383 13.61 35.39 17.86
CA SER A 383 14.65 35.18 18.88
C SER A 383 14.12 35.32 20.31
N GLU A 384 13.16 36.21 20.56
CA GLU A 384 12.51 36.37 21.86
C GLU A 384 11.62 35.17 22.19
N ILE A 385 10.89 34.64 21.19
CA ILE A 385 10.10 33.42 21.33
C ILE A 385 10.99 32.21 21.58
N ALA A 386 12.07 32.03 20.81
CA ALA A 386 13.00 30.93 21.01
C ALA A 386 13.61 30.94 22.41
N LYS A 387 14.03 32.11 22.91
CA LYS A 387 14.56 32.27 24.28
C LYS A 387 13.55 31.91 25.36
N LYS A 388 12.26 32.23 25.18
CA LYS A 388 11.17 31.84 26.11
C LYS A 388 11.09 30.32 26.26
N HIS A 389 11.42 29.58 25.20
CA HIS A 389 11.49 28.12 25.16
C HIS A 389 12.92 27.60 25.28
N GLN A 390 13.80 28.30 26.01
CA GLN A 390 15.18 27.86 26.31
C GLN A 390 16.12 27.72 25.10
N GLY A 391 15.77 28.31 23.96
CA GLY A 391 16.60 28.33 22.76
C GLY A 391 17.94 29.03 22.99
N GLY A 392 18.99 28.44 22.42
CA GLY A 392 20.34 28.96 22.46
C GLY A 392 20.54 30.24 21.64
N LYS A 393 21.80 30.63 21.45
CA LYS A 393 22.15 31.78 20.61
C LYS A 393 21.98 31.42 19.15
N PHE A 394 21.36 32.31 18.38
CA PHE A 394 21.21 32.14 16.94
C PHE A 394 22.58 32.23 16.26
N LYS A 395 22.87 31.24 15.40
CA LYS A 395 23.98 31.27 14.46
C LYS A 395 23.43 31.73 13.12
N TYR A 396 23.97 32.82 12.58
CA TYR A 396 23.48 33.45 11.34
C TYR A 396 24.48 33.25 10.20
N ALA A 397 23.95 33.08 9.00
CA ALA A 397 24.74 33.24 7.78
C ALA A 397 25.09 34.72 7.56
N LYS A 398 26.37 35.02 7.33
CA LYS A 398 26.85 36.39 7.03
C LYS A 398 26.90 36.69 5.53
N ASN A 399 26.96 35.66 4.69
CA ASN A 399 27.11 35.77 3.24
C ASN A 399 26.35 34.61 2.54
N GLU A 400 26.24 34.67 1.21
CA GLU A 400 25.51 33.66 0.41
C GLU A 400 26.10 32.25 0.53
N ALA A 401 27.43 32.12 0.64
CA ALA A 401 28.08 30.82 0.80
C ALA A 401 27.70 30.18 2.15
N GLU A 402 27.74 30.96 3.24
CA GLU A 402 27.30 30.51 4.57
C GLU A 402 25.79 30.21 4.60
N LYS A 403 24.96 30.92 3.84
CA LYS A 403 23.51 30.59 3.73
C LYS A 403 23.32 29.24 3.06
N ALA A 404 24.01 29.02 1.94
CA ALA A 404 23.98 27.76 1.23
C ALA A 404 24.46 26.63 2.14
N GLU A 405 25.61 26.80 2.81
CA GLU A 405 26.20 25.81 3.71
C GLU A 405 25.29 25.49 4.92
N LEU A 406 24.77 26.50 5.62
CA LEU A 406 23.85 26.29 6.75
C LEU A 406 22.53 25.65 6.31
N TRP A 407 22.04 25.95 5.12
CA TRP A 407 20.79 25.33 4.62
C TRP A 407 21.03 23.96 3.97
N GLU A 408 22.25 23.68 3.49
CA GLU A 408 22.58 22.44 2.80
C GLU A 408 22.38 21.23 3.70
N GLY A 409 22.79 21.31 4.97
CA GLY A 409 22.57 20.23 5.94
C GLY A 409 21.10 19.80 6.01
N ARG A 410 20.16 20.75 5.90
CA ARG A 410 18.73 20.43 5.83
C ARG A 410 18.33 19.80 4.50
N LYS A 411 18.86 20.30 3.37
CA LYS A 411 18.56 19.75 2.04
C LYS A 411 18.98 18.30 1.93
N ILE A 412 20.16 17.94 2.44
CA ILE A 412 20.71 16.59 2.34
C ILE A 412 20.25 15.63 3.45
N ALA A 413 19.28 16.03 4.29
CA ALA A 413 18.89 15.29 5.50
C ALA A 413 18.49 13.82 5.24
N LEU A 414 17.73 13.56 4.17
CA LEU A 414 17.32 12.19 3.82
C LEU A 414 18.54 11.31 3.52
N TRP A 415 19.42 11.75 2.62
CA TRP A 415 20.64 10.99 2.29
C TRP A 415 21.61 10.90 3.46
N SER A 416 21.71 11.93 4.28
CA SER A 416 22.56 11.91 5.47
C SER A 416 22.11 10.84 6.46
N SER A 417 20.79 10.63 6.58
CA SER A 417 20.24 9.63 7.50
C SER A 417 20.73 8.21 7.19
N THR A 418 20.93 7.85 5.93
CA THR A 418 21.37 6.49 5.54
C THR A 418 22.77 6.16 6.07
N LEU A 419 23.59 7.17 6.39
CA LEU A 419 24.91 6.98 6.99
C LEU A 419 24.85 6.47 8.44
N LEU A 420 23.71 6.62 9.13
CA LEU A 420 23.53 6.07 10.48
C LEU A 420 23.41 4.55 10.47
N LYS A 421 22.99 3.96 9.35
CA LYS A 421 22.91 2.51 9.15
C LYS A 421 23.14 2.18 7.67
N PRO A 422 24.38 1.86 7.28
CA PRO A 422 24.71 1.45 5.92
C PRO A 422 23.83 0.26 5.46
N ASP A 423 23.50 0.25 4.17
CA ASP A 423 22.66 -0.76 3.50
C ASP A 423 21.22 -0.88 4.02
N ALA A 424 20.76 0.07 4.85
CA ALA A 424 19.38 0.13 5.29
C ALA A 424 18.45 0.70 4.23
N SER A 425 17.22 0.20 4.21
CA SER A 425 16.10 0.91 3.61
C SER A 425 15.59 1.98 4.56
N VAL A 426 15.01 3.03 3.98
CA VAL A 426 14.40 4.13 4.73
C VAL A 426 12.89 4.05 4.61
N TRP A 427 12.19 3.92 5.73
CA TRP A 427 10.75 4.18 5.80
C TRP A 427 10.56 5.63 6.23
N THR A 428 10.24 6.49 5.28
CA THR A 428 9.95 7.90 5.55
C THR A 428 8.50 8.04 6.00
N THR A 429 8.30 8.43 7.25
CA THR A 429 6.95 8.75 7.76
C THR A 429 6.57 10.19 7.42
N ASP A 430 5.27 10.49 7.47
CA ASP A 430 4.78 11.84 7.25
C ASP A 430 3.45 12.01 7.98
N VAL A 431 3.40 12.97 8.90
CA VAL A 431 2.19 13.35 9.64
C VAL A 431 2.13 14.86 9.79
N VAL A 432 0.92 15.39 9.87
CA VAL A 432 0.67 16.80 10.18
C VAL A 432 -0.39 16.90 11.26
N VAL A 433 -0.20 17.81 12.21
CA VAL A 433 -1.19 18.11 13.26
C VAL A 433 -1.42 19.62 13.34
N PRO A 434 -2.55 20.06 13.92
CA PRO A 434 -2.69 21.45 14.33
C PRO A 434 -1.46 21.87 15.14
N VAL A 435 -0.81 22.99 14.78
CA VAL A 435 0.50 23.38 15.34
C VAL A 435 0.53 23.36 16.87
N SER A 436 -0.59 23.65 17.55
CA SER A 436 -0.71 23.57 19.01
C SER A 436 -0.46 22.18 19.62
N LYS A 437 -0.67 21.10 18.85
CA LYS A 437 -0.47 19.69 19.24
C LYS A 437 0.93 19.18 18.90
N LEU A 438 1.64 19.85 17.99
CA LEU A 438 2.96 19.45 17.52
C LEU A 438 3.97 19.15 18.65
N PRO A 439 4.12 19.99 19.70
CA PRO A 439 5.11 19.73 20.76
C PRO A 439 4.80 18.47 21.57
N GLU A 440 3.52 18.14 21.74
CA GLU A 440 3.07 16.94 22.45
C GLU A 440 3.30 15.70 21.58
N LEU A 441 2.89 15.75 20.32
CA LEU A 441 3.09 14.66 19.35
C LEU A 441 4.58 14.29 19.22
N ILE A 442 5.45 15.29 19.00
CA ILE A 442 6.89 15.05 18.88
C ILE A 442 7.46 14.45 20.17
N ALA A 443 7.10 14.98 21.33
CA ALA A 443 7.63 14.47 22.59
C ALA A 443 7.20 13.02 22.90
N GLU A 444 5.97 12.64 22.54
CA GLU A 444 5.53 11.24 22.68
C GLU A 444 6.18 10.32 21.67
N THR A 445 6.29 10.75 20.41
CA THR A 445 6.97 10.00 19.37
C THR A 445 8.43 9.77 19.73
N THR A 446 9.16 10.79 20.23
CA THR A 446 10.55 10.63 20.69
C THR A 446 10.69 9.54 21.75
N LYS A 447 9.73 9.39 22.68
CA LYS A 447 9.76 8.29 23.67
C LYS A 447 9.64 6.91 23.02
N ASP A 448 8.80 6.78 21.99
CA ASP A 448 8.69 5.52 21.23
C ASP A 448 10.01 5.20 20.52
N LEU A 449 10.66 6.21 19.95
CA LEU A 449 11.93 6.08 19.22
C LEU A 449 13.10 5.74 20.16
N GLU A 450 13.18 6.37 21.34
CA GLU A 450 14.19 6.08 22.36
C GLU A 450 14.07 4.64 22.91
N GLY A 451 12.87 4.07 22.87
CA GLY A 451 12.63 2.67 23.24
C GLY A 451 12.94 1.66 22.12
N SER A 452 13.25 2.13 20.90
CA SER A 452 13.54 1.28 19.76
C SER A 452 15.04 1.01 19.60
N PHE A 453 15.36 -0.12 18.97
CA PHE A 453 16.74 -0.46 18.58
C PHE A 453 17.07 0.01 17.14
N LEU A 454 16.10 0.60 16.43
CA LEU A 454 16.29 1.15 15.09
C LEU A 454 16.74 2.61 15.15
N PRO A 455 17.71 3.04 14.33
CA PRO A 455 18.01 4.45 14.16
C PRO A 455 16.82 5.15 13.47
N CYS A 456 16.33 6.23 14.09
CA CYS A 456 15.13 6.93 13.66
C CYS A 456 15.33 8.46 13.74
N PRO A 457 16.23 9.05 12.94
CA PRO A 457 16.39 10.51 12.93
C PRO A 457 15.10 11.20 12.47
N MET A 458 14.86 12.38 13.03
CA MET A 458 13.64 13.17 12.81
C MET A 458 13.98 14.48 12.13
N VAL A 459 13.18 14.83 11.13
CA VAL A 459 13.22 16.12 10.44
C VAL A 459 11.80 16.58 10.15
N GLY A 460 11.51 17.88 10.20
CA GLY A 460 10.17 18.34 9.84
C GLY A 460 10.09 19.79 9.42
N HIS A 461 9.19 20.04 8.46
CA HIS A 461 8.71 21.35 8.07
C HIS A 461 7.75 21.90 9.12
N VAL A 462 8.20 22.03 10.36
CA VAL A 462 7.32 22.19 11.52
C VAL A 462 6.50 23.48 11.53
N GLY A 463 6.82 24.46 10.70
CA GLY A 463 6.11 25.73 10.58
C GLY A 463 4.60 25.60 10.35
N ASP A 464 4.15 24.56 9.66
CA ASP A 464 2.73 24.23 9.44
C ASP A 464 2.25 22.98 10.19
N GLY A 465 3.10 22.42 11.07
CA GLY A 465 2.79 21.28 11.92
C GLY A 465 3.17 19.92 11.33
N ASN A 466 3.92 19.89 10.22
CA ASN A 466 4.37 18.67 9.56
C ASN A 466 5.77 18.21 10.01
N PHE A 467 5.95 16.90 10.21
CA PHE A 467 7.26 16.30 10.42
C PHE A 467 7.34 14.83 9.99
N HIS A 468 8.57 14.36 9.88
CA HIS A 468 8.96 13.05 9.38
C HIS A 468 9.91 12.36 10.37
N VAL A 469 9.79 11.05 10.43
CA VAL A 469 10.78 10.15 11.03
C VAL A 469 11.31 9.26 9.92
N PHE A 470 12.63 9.18 9.79
CA PHE A 470 13.26 8.27 8.85
C PHE A 470 13.64 6.99 9.58
N ILE A 471 12.80 5.97 9.52
CA ILE A 471 13.06 4.71 10.22
C ILE A 471 13.99 3.87 9.35
N LEU A 472 15.21 3.61 9.83
CA LEU A 472 16.23 2.86 9.11
C LEU A 472 16.17 1.38 9.49
N PHE A 473 15.89 0.52 8.51
CA PHE A 473 15.70 -0.91 8.73
C PHE A 473 16.20 -1.73 7.54
N LYS A 474 16.59 -2.98 7.79
CA LYS A 474 16.86 -3.98 6.76
C LYS A 474 15.55 -4.68 6.38
N LYS A 475 15.19 -4.67 5.10
CA LYS A 475 13.91 -5.22 4.59
C LYS A 475 13.79 -6.73 4.79
N ASP A 476 14.91 -7.43 4.70
CA ASP A 476 15.05 -8.88 4.88
C ASP A 476 15.09 -9.31 6.37
N ASP A 477 15.35 -8.39 7.29
CA ASP A 477 15.28 -8.64 8.72
C ASP A 477 13.84 -8.46 9.23
N LYS A 478 13.18 -9.59 9.53
CA LYS A 478 11.79 -9.60 10.04
C LYS A 478 11.63 -8.80 11.34
N LYS A 479 12.62 -8.81 12.23
CA LYS A 479 12.52 -8.13 13.53
C LYS A 479 12.60 -6.62 13.33
N GLU A 480 13.53 -6.15 12.50
CA GLU A 480 13.64 -4.74 12.14
C GLU A 480 12.38 -4.24 11.43
N TYR A 481 11.87 -5.01 10.45
CA TYR A 481 10.66 -4.64 9.71
C TYR A 481 9.41 -4.53 10.61
N GLN A 482 9.20 -5.48 11.53
CA GLN A 482 8.06 -5.40 12.46
C GLN A 482 8.16 -4.22 13.42
N GLU A 483 9.36 -3.89 13.87
CA GLU A 483 9.57 -2.72 14.72
C GLU A 483 9.32 -1.42 13.95
N ALA A 484 9.80 -1.30 12.70
CA ALA A 484 9.53 -0.15 11.85
C ALA A 484 8.02 0.04 11.61
N LYS A 485 7.31 -1.05 11.33
CA LYS A 485 5.84 -1.05 11.17
C LYS A 485 5.12 -0.61 12.45
N ARG A 486 5.58 -1.08 13.62
CA ARG A 486 5.02 -0.68 14.93
C ARG A 486 5.20 0.82 15.18
N LEU A 487 6.40 1.34 14.94
CA LEU A 487 6.71 2.77 15.12
C LEU A 487 5.87 3.65 14.19
N ASN A 488 5.80 3.31 12.90
CA ASN A 488 4.99 4.05 11.94
C ASN A 488 3.51 4.04 12.34
N LYS A 489 2.95 2.86 12.64
CA LYS A 489 1.55 2.73 13.07
C LYS A 489 1.23 3.58 14.30
N ASN A 490 2.08 3.53 15.33
CA ASN A 490 1.88 4.31 16.55
C ASN A 490 1.86 5.82 16.27
N LEU A 491 2.76 6.30 15.40
CA LEU A 491 2.83 7.69 14.99
C LEU A 491 1.54 8.13 14.25
N LEU A 492 1.11 7.36 13.25
CA LEU A 492 -0.07 7.66 12.44
C LEU A 492 -1.35 7.70 13.27
N GLU A 493 -1.61 6.67 14.09
CA GLU A 493 -2.80 6.62 14.95
C GLU A 493 -2.80 7.76 16.00
N ARG A 494 -1.62 8.15 16.50
CA ARG A 494 -1.49 9.27 17.44
C ARG A 494 -1.81 10.60 16.74
N ALA A 495 -1.34 10.81 15.52
CA ALA A 495 -1.66 12.00 14.75
C ALA A 495 -3.19 12.12 14.53
N ILE A 496 -3.87 11.04 14.14
CA ILE A 496 -5.33 11.01 13.99
C ILE A 496 -6.04 11.39 15.31
N ARG A 497 -5.63 10.79 16.44
CA ARG A 497 -6.19 11.12 17.78
C ARG A 497 -5.99 12.60 18.17
N MET A 498 -5.01 13.26 17.59
CA MET A 498 -4.70 14.68 17.81
C MET A 498 -5.31 15.61 16.76
N GLU A 499 -6.35 15.17 16.04
CA GLU A 499 -7.01 15.91 14.96
C GLU A 499 -6.05 16.25 13.79
N GLY A 500 -5.00 15.44 13.62
CA GLY A 500 -4.05 15.51 12.52
C GLY A 500 -4.40 14.59 11.36
N SER A 501 -3.49 14.54 10.38
CA SER A 501 -3.57 13.68 9.21
C SER A 501 -2.38 12.73 9.14
N VAL A 502 -2.62 11.54 8.58
CA VAL A 502 -1.59 10.54 8.29
C VAL A 502 -0.71 10.89 7.08
N SER A 503 -1.00 12.00 6.40
CA SER A 503 -0.18 12.50 5.31
C SER A 503 -0.24 14.02 5.25
N GLY A 504 0.89 14.68 5.45
CA GLY A 504 1.00 16.12 5.24
C GLY A 504 1.21 16.45 3.77
N GLU A 505 2.07 15.69 3.08
CA GLU A 505 2.57 16.09 1.77
C GLU A 505 2.92 14.95 0.81
N HIS A 506 3.07 13.71 1.30
CA HIS A 506 3.51 12.60 0.46
C HIS A 506 2.37 11.94 -0.31
N GLY A 507 1.11 12.24 0.02
CA GLY A 507 -0.07 11.56 -0.51
C GLY A 507 -0.42 10.29 0.27
N VAL A 508 -1.39 9.54 -0.21
CA VAL A 508 -1.85 8.30 0.41
C VAL A 508 -1.15 7.10 -0.21
N GLY A 509 -1.14 7.04 -1.55
CA GLY A 509 -0.59 5.94 -2.31
C GLY A 509 -1.03 4.57 -1.79
N ILE A 510 -0.07 3.64 -1.70
CA ILE A 510 -0.28 2.31 -1.11
C ILE A 510 -0.18 2.39 0.42
N GLY A 511 0.86 3.07 0.91
CA GLY A 511 1.31 2.93 2.30
C GLY A 511 0.35 3.39 3.37
N LYS A 512 -0.53 4.34 3.05
CA LYS A 512 -1.43 4.96 4.02
C LYS A 512 -2.91 4.67 3.79
N LYS A 513 -3.25 3.91 2.73
CA LYS A 513 -4.63 3.60 2.35
C LYS A 513 -5.45 3.04 3.50
N MET A 514 -4.86 2.15 4.30
CA MET A 514 -5.52 1.48 5.43
C MET A 514 -5.96 2.44 6.56
N PHE A 515 -5.36 3.63 6.67
CA PHE A 515 -5.68 4.62 7.70
C PHE A 515 -6.76 5.63 7.26
N LEU A 516 -7.08 5.72 5.97
CA LEU A 516 -8.05 6.72 5.47
C LEU A 516 -9.44 6.58 6.11
N THR A 517 -9.90 5.35 6.33
CA THR A 517 -11.20 5.13 6.96
C THR A 517 -11.19 5.54 8.43
N GLU A 518 -10.07 5.36 9.12
CA GLU A 518 -9.90 5.79 10.51
C GLU A 518 -9.85 7.32 10.63
N GLU A 519 -9.12 7.99 9.73
CA GLU A 519 -9.00 9.45 9.72
C GLU A 519 -10.29 10.16 9.28
N LEU A 520 -10.86 9.76 8.13
CA LEU A 520 -11.93 10.50 7.46
C LEU A 520 -13.34 9.96 7.73
N GLY A 521 -13.43 8.74 8.23
CA GLY A 521 -14.68 8.01 8.41
C GLY A 521 -15.21 7.36 7.12
N GLU A 522 -15.98 6.29 7.29
CA GLU A 522 -16.49 5.45 6.20
C GLU A 522 -17.30 6.24 5.16
N ASN A 523 -18.19 7.13 5.60
CA ASN A 523 -19.04 7.91 4.69
C ASN A 523 -18.24 8.83 3.77
N THR A 524 -17.13 9.38 4.27
CA THR A 524 -16.25 10.26 3.48
C THR A 524 -15.51 9.44 2.43
N VAL A 525 -14.97 8.28 2.81
CA VAL A 525 -14.30 7.35 1.89
C VAL A 525 -15.29 6.81 0.84
N ASP A 526 -16.52 6.49 1.22
CA ASP A 526 -17.57 6.04 0.30
C ASP A 526 -17.94 7.13 -0.72
N MET A 527 -17.93 8.41 -0.32
CA MET A 527 -18.10 9.52 -1.25
C MET A 527 -16.93 9.63 -2.24
N MET A 528 -15.68 9.45 -1.79
CA MET A 528 -14.51 9.42 -2.68
C MET A 528 -14.63 8.29 -3.70
N LYS A 529 -15.02 7.09 -3.27
CA LYS A 529 -15.29 5.95 -4.16
C LYS A 529 -16.42 6.25 -5.15
N THR A 530 -17.48 6.93 -4.71
CA THR A 530 -18.59 7.34 -5.59
C THR A 530 -18.10 8.29 -6.69
N ILE A 531 -17.25 9.26 -6.36
CA ILE A 531 -16.64 10.17 -7.34
C ILE A 531 -15.76 9.38 -8.31
N LYS A 532 -14.91 8.49 -7.80
CA LYS A 532 -14.04 7.63 -8.61
C LYS A 532 -14.86 6.78 -9.59
N ILE A 533 -15.93 6.12 -9.14
CA ILE A 533 -16.81 5.32 -10.01
C ILE A 533 -17.50 6.18 -11.07
N ALA A 534 -17.89 7.40 -10.71
CA ALA A 534 -18.56 8.32 -11.64
C ALA A 534 -17.63 8.82 -12.76
N LEU A 535 -16.34 9.03 -12.46
CA LEU A 535 -15.35 9.50 -13.43
C LEU A 535 -14.64 8.36 -14.16
N ASP A 536 -14.40 7.25 -13.48
CA ASP A 536 -13.69 6.07 -13.97
C ASP A 536 -14.48 4.78 -13.65
N PRO A 537 -15.57 4.52 -14.39
CA PRO A 537 -16.45 3.39 -14.12
C PRO A 537 -15.81 2.02 -14.36
N LYS A 538 -14.61 1.96 -14.94
CA LYS A 538 -13.84 0.73 -15.14
C LYS A 538 -12.68 0.60 -14.15
N GLY A 539 -12.40 1.64 -13.37
CA GLY A 539 -11.28 1.67 -12.43
C GLY A 539 -9.90 1.59 -13.09
N LEU A 540 -9.73 2.09 -14.33
CA LEU A 540 -8.46 1.98 -15.06
C LEU A 540 -7.39 2.98 -14.60
N MET A 541 -7.79 4.14 -14.09
CA MET A 541 -6.86 5.19 -13.69
C MET A 541 -6.20 4.86 -12.36
N ASN A 542 -4.90 4.60 -12.37
CA ASN A 542 -4.06 4.21 -11.23
C ASN A 542 -4.83 3.30 -10.25
N PRO A 543 -5.21 2.08 -10.70
CA PRO A 543 -6.16 1.23 -10.00
C PRO A 543 -5.69 0.86 -8.60
N GLU A 544 -6.66 0.46 -7.76
CA GLU A 544 -6.37 0.00 -6.41
C GLU A 544 -5.31 -1.11 -6.40
N LYS A 545 -4.40 -0.95 -5.45
CA LYS A 545 -3.25 -1.81 -5.23
C LYS A 545 -3.65 -2.72 -4.06
N GLU A 546 -4.36 -3.80 -4.40
CA GLU A 546 -5.04 -4.67 -3.42
C GLU A 546 -4.12 -5.70 -2.76
N ARG A 547 -2.83 -5.78 -3.15
CA ARG A 547 -1.94 -6.88 -2.75
C ARG A 547 -1.88 -7.05 -1.23
N GLU A 548 -1.63 -5.95 -0.52
CA GLU A 548 -1.57 -5.96 0.94
C GLU A 548 -2.93 -6.29 1.58
N ASP A 549 -4.03 -5.78 1.05
CA ASP A 549 -5.39 -6.08 1.52
C ASP A 549 -5.68 -7.59 1.39
N LYS A 550 -5.33 -8.21 0.25
CA LYS A 550 -5.52 -9.67 0.05
C LYS A 550 -4.62 -10.50 0.95
N ILE A 551 -3.36 -10.11 1.14
CA ILE A 551 -2.45 -10.80 2.06
C ILE A 551 -2.96 -10.69 3.50
N TYR A 552 -3.43 -9.51 3.90
CA TYR A 552 -4.03 -9.30 5.21
C TYR A 552 -5.26 -10.20 5.39
N MET A 553 -6.16 -10.21 4.42
CA MET A 553 -7.34 -11.08 4.46
C MET A 553 -6.99 -12.57 4.45
N ALA A 554 -5.95 -12.98 3.73
CA ALA A 554 -5.44 -14.35 3.78
C ALA A 554 -4.96 -14.75 5.18
N LYS A 555 -4.24 -13.86 5.87
CA LYS A 555 -3.79 -14.07 7.25
C LYS A 555 -4.95 -14.15 8.25
N ILE A 556 -5.98 -13.32 8.07
CA ILE A 556 -7.21 -13.40 8.88
C ILE A 556 -7.94 -14.73 8.60
N ALA A 557 -8.05 -15.13 7.34
CA ALA A 557 -8.66 -16.40 6.95
C ALA A 557 -7.90 -17.61 7.51
N GLU A 558 -6.56 -17.56 7.54
CA GLU A 558 -5.71 -18.57 8.20
C GLU A 558 -6.03 -18.69 9.69
N GLN A 559 -6.05 -17.57 10.42
CA GLN A 559 -6.37 -17.54 11.86
C GLN A 559 -7.79 -18.00 12.16
N ALA A 560 -8.71 -17.78 11.24
CA ALA A 560 -10.09 -18.23 11.33
C ALA A 560 -10.32 -19.66 10.78
N GLU A 561 -9.27 -20.35 10.34
CA GLU A 561 -9.30 -21.67 9.71
C GLU A 561 -10.23 -21.75 8.48
N ARG A 562 -10.49 -20.61 7.81
CA ARG A 562 -11.32 -20.52 6.58
C ARG A 562 -10.45 -20.68 5.33
N TYR A 563 -9.83 -21.84 5.19
CA TYR A 563 -8.81 -22.09 4.16
C TYR A 563 -9.32 -21.98 2.71
N ASP A 564 -10.61 -22.24 2.42
CA ASP A 564 -11.17 -22.01 1.08
C ASP A 564 -11.17 -20.51 0.70
N GLU A 565 -11.39 -19.60 1.66
CA GLU A 565 -11.24 -18.16 1.43
C GLU A 565 -9.78 -17.75 1.33
N MET A 566 -8.92 -18.35 2.17
CA MET A 566 -7.47 -18.14 2.10
C MET A 566 -6.92 -18.50 0.71
N VAL A 567 -7.37 -19.61 0.11
CA VAL A 567 -7.03 -20.01 -1.27
C VAL A 567 -7.49 -18.94 -2.27
N LYS A 568 -8.70 -18.41 -2.11
CA LYS A 568 -9.20 -17.32 -2.97
C LYS A 568 -8.30 -16.08 -2.90
N PHE A 569 -8.03 -15.59 -1.69
CA PHE A 569 -7.18 -14.40 -1.50
C PHE A 569 -5.76 -14.62 -2.04
N MET A 570 -5.15 -15.77 -1.76
CA MET A 570 -3.80 -16.06 -2.26
C MET A 570 -3.76 -16.28 -3.77
N THR A 571 -4.82 -16.82 -4.37
CA THR A 571 -4.96 -16.89 -5.84
C THR A 571 -4.97 -15.49 -6.45
N GLU A 572 -5.75 -14.57 -5.87
CA GLU A 572 -5.78 -13.18 -6.30
C GLU A 572 -4.41 -12.51 -6.14
N VAL A 573 -3.64 -12.80 -5.07
CA VAL A 573 -2.26 -12.32 -4.87
C VAL A 573 -1.30 -12.86 -5.93
N VAL A 574 -1.33 -14.16 -6.22
CA VAL A 574 -0.47 -14.79 -7.24
C VAL A 574 -0.74 -14.20 -8.61
N GLN A 575 -2.02 -13.96 -8.93
CA GLN A 575 -2.40 -13.38 -10.21
C GLN A 575 -1.79 -11.99 -10.43
N LEU A 576 -1.46 -11.22 -9.37
CA LEU A 576 -0.78 -9.91 -9.45
C LEU A 576 0.62 -9.92 -10.07
N ASN A 577 1.19 -11.07 -10.46
CA ASN A 577 2.43 -11.21 -11.26
C ASN A 577 3.69 -10.52 -10.68
N ASN A 578 3.80 -10.39 -9.36
CA ASN A 578 4.95 -9.75 -8.69
C ASN A 578 5.93 -10.74 -8.03
N GLY A 579 5.83 -12.03 -8.34
CA GLY A 579 6.45 -13.08 -7.51
C GLY A 579 5.87 -13.11 -6.09
N LEU A 580 6.22 -14.14 -5.32
CA LEU A 580 5.80 -14.28 -3.92
C LEU A 580 7.02 -14.22 -3.00
N SER A 581 6.94 -13.41 -1.95
CA SER A 581 7.89 -13.44 -0.85
C SER A 581 7.86 -14.80 -0.16
N VAL A 582 8.89 -15.12 0.64
CA VAL A 582 8.94 -16.37 1.42
C VAL A 582 7.69 -16.56 2.28
N GLU A 583 7.20 -15.48 2.91
CA GLU A 583 6.00 -15.52 3.73
C GLU A 583 4.73 -15.81 2.90
N GLU A 584 4.59 -15.17 1.75
CA GLU A 584 3.44 -15.37 0.86
C GLU A 584 3.44 -16.74 0.20
N ARG A 585 4.62 -17.27 -0.18
CA ARG A 585 4.79 -18.65 -0.64
C ARG A 585 4.30 -19.64 0.41
N ASN A 586 4.64 -19.39 1.67
CA ASN A 586 4.18 -20.22 2.79
C ASN A 586 2.66 -20.10 2.99
N LEU A 587 2.08 -18.89 2.94
CA LEU A 587 0.63 -18.69 3.02
C LEU A 587 -0.10 -19.45 1.90
N LEU A 588 0.36 -19.34 0.65
CA LEU A 588 -0.21 -20.07 -0.49
C LEU A 588 -0.16 -21.59 -0.24
N SER A 589 0.98 -22.10 0.20
CA SER A 589 1.18 -23.52 0.50
C SER A 589 0.25 -24.01 1.61
N VAL A 590 0.15 -23.27 2.71
CA VAL A 590 -0.75 -23.57 3.84
C VAL A 590 -2.21 -23.58 3.38
N ALA A 591 -2.62 -22.60 2.58
CA ALA A 591 -3.98 -22.50 2.07
C ALA A 591 -4.38 -23.76 1.28
N PHE A 592 -3.64 -24.09 0.22
CA PHE A 592 -3.99 -25.23 -0.63
C PHE A 592 -3.77 -26.58 0.07
N LYS A 593 -2.74 -26.72 0.90
CA LYS A 593 -2.48 -27.95 1.67
C LYS A 593 -3.65 -28.31 2.59
N ASN A 594 -4.22 -27.33 3.29
CA ASN A 594 -5.34 -27.58 4.21
C ASN A 594 -6.65 -27.88 3.45
N VAL A 595 -6.94 -27.14 2.38
CA VAL A 595 -8.10 -27.37 1.52
C VAL A 595 -8.09 -28.76 0.89
N ILE A 596 -6.93 -29.21 0.40
CA ILE A 596 -6.78 -30.54 -0.21
C ILE A 596 -6.66 -31.66 0.83
N GLY A 597 -5.94 -31.43 1.93
CA GLY A 597 -5.75 -32.43 2.99
C GLY A 597 -7.08 -32.94 3.55
N ALA A 598 -8.02 -32.03 3.83
CA ALA A 598 -9.36 -32.39 4.32
C ALA A 598 -10.15 -33.25 3.31
N ARG A 599 -10.08 -32.91 2.01
CA ARG A 599 -10.78 -33.64 0.94
C ARG A 599 -10.14 -35.00 0.66
N ARG A 600 -8.81 -35.10 0.70
CA ARG A 600 -8.08 -36.39 0.55
C ARG A 600 -8.39 -37.35 1.68
N ALA A 601 -8.41 -36.87 2.93
CA ALA A 601 -8.80 -37.68 4.08
C ALA A 601 -10.25 -38.18 3.93
N SER A 602 -11.15 -37.30 3.52
CA SER A 602 -12.55 -37.65 3.23
C SER A 602 -12.66 -38.73 2.15
N TRP A 603 -11.92 -38.59 1.05
CA TRP A 603 -11.89 -39.59 -0.03
C TRP A 603 -11.41 -40.95 0.48
N ARG A 604 -10.30 -41.02 1.22
CA ARG A 604 -9.77 -42.29 1.78
C ARG A 604 -10.77 -43.00 2.69
N ILE A 605 -11.46 -42.23 3.55
CA ILE A 605 -12.50 -42.77 4.45
C ILE A 605 -13.66 -43.33 3.62
N VAL A 606 -14.16 -42.56 2.65
CA VAL A 606 -15.28 -42.97 1.79
C VAL A 606 -14.92 -44.20 0.96
N SER A 607 -13.72 -44.26 0.37
CA SER A 607 -13.21 -45.42 -0.35
C SER A 607 -13.11 -46.67 0.54
N SER A 608 -12.69 -46.53 1.80
CA SER A 608 -12.67 -47.65 2.75
C SER A 608 -14.07 -48.13 3.13
N ILE A 609 -15.03 -47.21 3.29
CA ILE A 609 -16.44 -47.56 3.54
C ILE A 609 -17.04 -48.28 2.33
N GLU A 610 -16.75 -47.82 1.12
CA GLU A 610 -17.18 -48.46 -0.13
C GLU A 610 -16.72 -49.92 -0.19
N GLN A 611 -15.43 -50.19 0.03
CA GLN A 611 -14.88 -51.55 0.04
C GLN A 611 -15.53 -52.45 1.11
N LYS A 612 -15.78 -51.90 2.31
CA LYS A 612 -16.45 -52.62 3.41
C LYS A 612 -17.91 -52.94 3.12
N GLU A 613 -18.63 -52.08 2.40
CA GLU A 613 -20.02 -52.34 2.03
C GLU A 613 -20.12 -53.23 0.77
N GLU A 614 -19.15 -53.14 -0.15
CA GLU A 614 -19.03 -54.01 -1.32
C GLU A 614 -18.77 -55.47 -0.90
N SER A 615 -17.90 -55.68 0.07
CA SER A 615 -17.66 -57.02 0.67
C SER A 615 -18.86 -57.60 1.44
N LYS A 616 -19.87 -56.80 1.80
CA LYS A 616 -21.11 -57.24 2.44
C LYS A 616 -22.27 -57.47 1.46
N GLY A 617 -22.09 -57.16 0.16
CA GLY A 617 -23.12 -57.31 -0.86
C GLY A 617 -24.27 -56.29 -0.77
N HIS A 618 -24.02 -55.10 -0.22
CA HIS A 618 -25.01 -54.03 -0.10
C HIS A 618 -25.03 -53.11 -1.33
N ASP A 619 -25.39 -53.64 -2.50
CA ASP A 619 -25.23 -52.97 -3.81
C ASP A 619 -25.89 -51.57 -3.91
N ALA A 620 -27.04 -51.38 -3.28
CA ALA A 620 -27.75 -50.10 -3.29
C ALA A 620 -27.02 -49.01 -2.48
N GLN A 621 -26.38 -49.39 -1.38
CA GLN A 621 -25.56 -48.50 -0.54
C GLN A 621 -24.23 -48.21 -1.22
N VAL A 622 -23.59 -49.21 -1.81
CA VAL A 622 -22.34 -49.07 -2.58
C VAL A 622 -22.53 -48.05 -3.71
N THR A 623 -23.66 -48.09 -4.41
CA THR A 623 -23.97 -47.12 -5.48
C THR A 623 -24.01 -45.68 -4.95
N LYS A 624 -24.69 -45.44 -3.83
CA LYS A 624 -24.74 -44.10 -3.20
C LYS A 624 -23.38 -43.63 -2.71
N ILE A 625 -22.56 -44.55 -2.18
CA ILE A 625 -21.20 -44.25 -1.72
C ILE A 625 -20.32 -43.88 -2.92
N LYS A 626 -20.41 -44.61 -4.03
CA LYS A 626 -19.69 -44.33 -5.29
C LYS A 626 -20.04 -42.93 -5.82
N GLU A 627 -21.32 -42.56 -5.86
CA GLU A 627 -21.75 -41.20 -6.27
C GLU A 627 -21.13 -40.10 -5.38
N TYR A 628 -21.12 -40.31 -4.06
CA TYR A 628 -20.52 -39.35 -3.14
C TYR A 628 -18.99 -39.30 -3.27
N ARG A 629 -18.33 -40.45 -3.47
CA ARG A 629 -16.88 -40.51 -3.74
C ARG A 629 -16.52 -39.71 -4.99
N THR A 630 -17.27 -39.88 -6.09
CA THR A 630 -17.07 -39.14 -7.34
C THR A 630 -17.26 -37.63 -7.15
N LYS A 631 -18.17 -37.19 -6.28
CA LYS A 631 -18.27 -35.77 -5.92
C LYS A 631 -16.97 -35.26 -5.28
N ILE A 632 -16.41 -36.01 -4.33
CA ILE A 632 -15.13 -35.66 -3.68
C ILE A 632 -13.97 -35.66 -4.69
N GLU A 633 -13.93 -36.65 -5.59
CA GLU A 633 -12.93 -36.73 -6.67
C GLU A 633 -12.98 -35.48 -7.57
N ASN A 634 -14.17 -35.01 -7.94
CA ASN A 634 -14.33 -33.79 -8.73
C ASN A 634 -13.87 -32.53 -7.96
N GLU A 635 -14.16 -32.44 -6.67
CA GLU A 635 -13.69 -31.34 -5.82
C GLU A 635 -12.15 -31.36 -5.69
N LEU A 636 -11.55 -32.54 -5.49
CA LEU A 636 -10.10 -32.72 -5.45
C LEU A 636 -9.45 -32.33 -6.78
N TYR A 637 -10.02 -32.79 -7.89
CA TYR A 637 -9.51 -32.49 -9.23
C TYR A 637 -9.52 -30.99 -9.48
N LYS A 638 -10.62 -30.31 -9.14
CA LYS A 638 -10.74 -28.86 -9.31
C LYS A 638 -9.65 -28.12 -8.54
N VAL A 639 -9.50 -28.39 -7.24
CA VAL A 639 -8.51 -27.66 -6.42
C VAL A 639 -7.07 -27.97 -6.85
N CYS A 640 -6.76 -29.23 -7.21
CA CYS A 640 -5.45 -29.59 -7.76
C CYS A 640 -5.18 -28.88 -9.09
N ASN A 641 -6.16 -28.84 -9.99
CA ASN A 641 -6.00 -28.18 -11.28
C ASN A 641 -5.83 -26.66 -11.13
N ASP A 642 -6.56 -26.02 -10.21
CA ASP A 642 -6.44 -24.58 -9.94
C ASP A 642 -5.01 -24.20 -9.52
N ILE A 643 -4.38 -24.94 -8.60
CA ILE A 643 -2.99 -24.68 -8.19
C ILE A 643 -1.97 -25.03 -9.27
N LEU A 644 -2.18 -26.11 -10.03
CA LEU A 644 -1.29 -26.48 -11.14
C LEU A 644 -1.27 -25.41 -12.24
N LEU A 645 -2.42 -24.81 -12.56
CA LEU A 645 -2.50 -23.68 -13.48
C LEU A 645 -1.77 -22.46 -12.93
N LEU A 646 -1.94 -22.12 -11.65
CA LEU A 646 -1.21 -21.01 -11.03
C LEU A 646 0.30 -21.23 -11.04
N LEU A 647 0.76 -22.45 -10.75
CA LEU A 647 2.18 -22.79 -10.78
C LEU A 647 2.76 -22.61 -12.18
N LYS A 648 2.08 -23.16 -13.18
CA LYS A 648 2.52 -23.13 -14.58
C LYS A 648 2.48 -21.74 -15.20
N ASP A 649 1.40 -20.99 -14.98
CA ASP A 649 1.14 -19.75 -15.71
C ASP A 649 1.71 -18.51 -15.00
N HIS A 650 1.87 -18.55 -13.65
CA HIS A 650 2.19 -17.36 -12.86
C HIS A 650 3.40 -17.50 -11.92
N LEU A 651 3.79 -18.70 -11.48
CA LEU A 651 4.83 -18.85 -10.46
C LEU A 651 6.16 -19.36 -11.00
N ILE A 652 6.16 -20.50 -11.68
CA ILE A 652 7.38 -21.13 -12.23
C ILE A 652 8.08 -20.21 -13.26
N PRO A 653 7.38 -19.57 -14.23
CA PRO A 653 8.02 -18.72 -15.22
C PRO A 653 8.68 -17.47 -14.64
N PHE A 654 8.18 -16.98 -13.49
CA PHE A 654 8.60 -15.73 -12.86
C PHE A 654 9.53 -15.94 -11.65
N ALA A 655 9.86 -17.19 -11.31
CA ALA A 655 10.77 -17.48 -10.21
C ALA A 655 12.22 -17.18 -10.61
N GLN A 656 12.86 -16.20 -9.97
CA GLN A 656 14.27 -15.87 -10.23
C GLN A 656 15.24 -16.70 -9.37
N GLU A 657 14.89 -16.94 -8.10
CA GLU A 657 15.71 -17.66 -7.12
C GLU A 657 15.57 -19.19 -7.22
N GLY A 658 16.67 -19.93 -7.02
CA GLY A 658 16.67 -21.40 -6.96
C GLY A 658 15.75 -21.97 -5.89
N GLU A 659 15.71 -21.34 -4.72
CA GLU A 659 14.83 -21.76 -3.63
C GLU A 659 13.35 -21.73 -4.04
N ALA A 660 12.92 -20.64 -4.67
CA ALA A 660 11.55 -20.49 -5.16
C ALA A 660 11.23 -21.51 -6.25
N LYS A 661 12.15 -21.73 -7.21
CA LYS A 661 11.98 -22.75 -8.27
C LYS A 661 11.82 -24.15 -7.69
N VAL A 662 12.69 -24.56 -6.76
CA VAL A 662 12.60 -25.88 -6.11
C VAL A 662 11.28 -26.02 -5.36
N PHE A 663 10.85 -24.98 -4.64
CA PHE A 663 9.59 -24.97 -3.92
C PHE A 663 8.39 -25.19 -4.85
N TYR A 664 8.33 -24.47 -5.98
CA TYR A 664 7.22 -24.57 -6.93
C TYR A 664 7.20 -25.90 -7.69
N TYR A 665 8.33 -26.39 -8.20
CA TYR A 665 8.39 -27.71 -8.86
C TYR A 665 8.09 -28.86 -7.89
N LYS A 666 8.54 -28.77 -6.64
CA LYS A 666 8.16 -29.72 -5.59
C LYS A 666 6.65 -29.71 -5.38
N MET A 667 6.06 -28.51 -5.29
CA MET A 667 4.62 -28.34 -5.11
C MET A 667 3.81 -28.89 -6.30
N GLU A 668 4.27 -28.65 -7.53
CA GLU A 668 3.71 -29.23 -8.76
C GLU A 668 3.72 -30.77 -8.69
N GLY A 669 4.85 -31.37 -8.33
CA GLY A 669 4.97 -32.81 -8.12
C GLY A 669 4.01 -33.35 -7.04
N ASP A 670 3.86 -32.62 -5.93
CA ASP A 670 2.94 -32.98 -4.85
C ASP A 670 1.48 -33.01 -5.34
N TYR A 671 1.04 -32.02 -6.12
CA TYR A 671 -0.35 -31.97 -6.60
C TYR A 671 -0.64 -32.98 -7.70
N HIS A 672 0.29 -33.22 -8.63
CA HIS A 672 0.15 -34.32 -9.59
C HIS A 672 0.13 -35.69 -8.90
N ARG A 673 0.94 -35.88 -7.85
CA ARG A 673 0.90 -37.09 -7.01
C ARG A 673 -0.47 -37.27 -6.35
N TYR A 674 -1.08 -36.20 -5.84
CA TYR A 674 -2.42 -36.29 -5.26
C TYR A 674 -3.47 -36.66 -6.30
N VAL A 675 -3.37 -36.18 -7.54
CA VAL A 675 -4.25 -36.59 -8.64
C VAL A 675 -4.05 -38.08 -9.00
N ALA A 676 -2.81 -38.56 -9.02
CA ALA A 676 -2.49 -39.96 -9.29
C ALA A 676 -3.04 -40.94 -8.25
N GLU A 677 -3.34 -40.48 -7.03
CA GLU A 677 -3.82 -41.33 -5.92
C GLU A 677 -5.25 -41.86 -6.14
N TYR A 678 -6.14 -41.05 -6.70
CA TYR A 678 -7.57 -41.40 -6.85
C TYR A 678 -7.99 -41.63 -8.30
N THR A 679 -7.13 -41.33 -9.28
CA THR A 679 -7.40 -41.60 -10.69
C THR A 679 -7.05 -43.03 -11.07
N THR A 680 -7.62 -43.53 -12.16
CA THR A 680 -7.40 -44.89 -12.66
C THR A 680 -6.93 -44.90 -14.11
N ALA A 681 -6.37 -46.03 -14.55
CA ALA A 681 -5.93 -46.28 -15.92
C ALA A 681 -5.03 -45.16 -16.49
N ASP A 682 -5.35 -44.65 -17.67
CA ASP A 682 -4.53 -43.68 -18.40
C ASP A 682 -4.36 -42.35 -17.66
N ALA A 683 -5.38 -41.90 -16.92
CA ALA A 683 -5.34 -40.67 -16.13
C ALA A 683 -4.35 -40.77 -14.96
N ARG A 684 -4.28 -41.95 -14.31
CA ARG A 684 -3.28 -42.23 -13.27
C ARG A 684 -1.87 -42.20 -13.84
N LYS A 685 -1.66 -42.87 -14.98
CA LYS A 685 -0.34 -42.91 -15.64
C LYS A 685 0.13 -41.51 -16.00
N LYS A 686 -0.71 -40.71 -16.66
CA LYS A 686 -0.39 -39.32 -17.03
C LYS A 686 0.01 -38.49 -15.81
N SER A 687 -0.79 -38.53 -14.74
CA SER A 687 -0.52 -37.75 -13.53
C SER A 687 0.74 -38.22 -12.81
N ALA A 688 1.03 -39.53 -12.83
CA ALA A 688 2.27 -40.07 -12.28
C ALA A 688 3.50 -39.63 -13.10
N ASP A 689 3.42 -39.63 -14.43
CA ASP A 689 4.50 -39.17 -15.31
C ASP A 689 4.78 -37.66 -15.10
N GLU A 690 3.74 -36.84 -15.00
CA GLU A 690 3.85 -35.40 -14.70
C GLU A 690 4.45 -35.15 -13.31
N ALA A 691 4.02 -35.90 -12.28
CA ALA A 691 4.62 -35.81 -10.94
C ALA A 691 6.11 -36.18 -10.95
N HIS A 692 6.48 -37.25 -11.68
CA HIS A 692 7.87 -37.71 -11.77
C HIS A 692 8.77 -36.65 -12.40
N GLU A 693 8.31 -36.03 -13.48
CA GLU A 693 9.06 -34.99 -14.19
C GLU A 693 9.24 -33.74 -13.30
N ALA A 694 8.17 -33.28 -12.64
CA ALA A 694 8.25 -32.14 -11.74
C ALA A 694 9.24 -32.37 -10.58
N TYR A 695 9.21 -33.54 -9.93
CA TYR A 695 10.18 -33.88 -8.89
C TYR A 695 11.62 -33.99 -9.41
N LYS A 696 11.83 -34.48 -10.64
CA LYS A 696 13.15 -34.50 -11.27
C LYS A 696 13.69 -33.09 -11.52
N GLN A 697 12.86 -32.18 -12.05
CA GLN A 697 13.24 -30.79 -12.25
C GLN A 697 13.57 -30.11 -10.91
N ALA A 698 12.75 -30.32 -9.88
CA ALA A 698 13.04 -29.82 -8.53
C ALA A 698 14.37 -30.35 -8.00
N THR A 699 14.66 -31.65 -8.18
CA THR A 699 15.89 -32.28 -7.68
C THR A 699 17.12 -31.73 -8.40
N LYS A 700 17.02 -31.50 -9.71
CA LYS A 700 18.08 -30.92 -10.54
C LYS A 700 18.45 -29.52 -10.04
N VAL A 701 17.47 -28.65 -9.83
CA VAL A 701 17.70 -27.29 -9.32
C VAL A 701 18.21 -27.33 -7.88
N ALA A 702 17.62 -28.16 -7.02
CA ALA A 702 18.02 -28.28 -5.62
C ALA A 702 19.47 -28.75 -5.44
N SER A 703 19.93 -29.66 -6.30
CA SER A 703 21.30 -30.18 -6.24
C SER A 703 22.34 -29.14 -6.67
N ALA A 704 21.93 -28.15 -7.47
CA ALA A 704 22.80 -27.08 -7.93
C ALA A 704 22.82 -25.88 -6.98
N GLU A 705 21.69 -25.55 -6.35
CA GLU A 705 21.50 -24.26 -5.67
C GLU A 705 21.22 -24.36 -4.16
N LEU A 706 20.89 -25.53 -3.60
CA LEU A 706 20.53 -25.69 -2.18
C LEU A 706 21.45 -26.67 -1.44
N GLY A 707 21.86 -26.32 -0.22
CA GLY A 707 22.63 -27.22 0.67
C GLY A 707 21.87 -28.50 1.05
N THR A 708 22.59 -29.57 1.39
CA THR A 708 22.00 -30.89 1.69
C THR A 708 21.07 -30.87 2.91
N THR A 709 21.36 -29.97 3.87
CA THR A 709 20.58 -29.76 5.09
C THR A 709 19.44 -28.74 4.92
N HIS A 710 19.23 -28.19 3.72
CA HIS A 710 18.19 -27.19 3.50
C HIS A 710 16.77 -27.80 3.63
N PRO A 711 15.85 -27.23 4.43
CA PRO A 711 14.52 -27.82 4.68
C PRO A 711 13.71 -28.13 3.41
N ILE A 712 13.76 -27.25 2.41
CA ILE A 712 13.05 -27.46 1.13
C ILE A 712 13.64 -28.65 0.34
N ARG A 713 14.97 -28.83 0.35
CA ARG A 713 15.64 -29.94 -0.32
C ARG A 713 15.34 -31.27 0.37
N LEU A 714 15.37 -31.28 1.71
CA LEU A 714 14.97 -32.45 2.50
C LEU A 714 13.49 -32.80 2.31
N GLY A 715 12.62 -31.78 2.32
CA GLY A 715 11.19 -31.95 2.08
C GLY A 715 10.87 -32.46 0.68
N LEU A 716 11.66 -32.07 -0.33
CA LEU A 716 11.59 -32.63 -1.68
C LEU A 716 11.95 -34.13 -1.67
N ALA A 717 13.06 -34.52 -1.05
CA ALA A 717 13.47 -35.92 -0.97
C ALA A 717 12.43 -36.79 -0.22
N LEU A 718 11.86 -36.27 0.87
CA LEU A 718 10.78 -36.91 1.59
C LEU A 718 9.56 -37.15 0.69
N ASN A 719 9.07 -36.12 0.01
CA ASN A 719 7.88 -36.26 -0.83
C ASN A 719 8.13 -37.14 -2.06
N PHE A 720 9.32 -37.07 -2.64
CA PHE A 720 9.67 -37.86 -3.81
C PHE A 720 9.88 -39.35 -3.46
N SER A 721 10.44 -39.66 -2.28
CA SER A 721 10.53 -41.05 -1.81
C SER A 721 9.14 -41.65 -1.54
N VAL A 722 8.23 -40.87 -0.93
CA VAL A 722 6.82 -41.26 -0.77
C VAL A 722 6.15 -41.49 -2.12
N PHE A 723 6.44 -40.69 -3.15
CA PHE A 723 5.92 -40.92 -4.50
C PHE A 723 6.40 -42.25 -5.10
N TYR A 724 7.68 -42.59 -4.97
CA TYR A 724 8.21 -43.88 -5.42
C TYR A 724 7.52 -45.06 -4.73
N TYR A 725 7.27 -44.93 -3.43
CA TYR A 725 6.62 -45.98 -2.65
C TYR A 725 5.12 -46.08 -2.97
N GLU A 726 4.34 -45.01 -2.77
CA GLU A 726 2.88 -45.04 -2.83
C GLU A 726 2.32 -45.08 -4.26
N ILE A 727 2.95 -44.40 -5.23
CA ILE A 727 2.38 -44.26 -6.58
C ILE A 727 3.03 -45.20 -7.59
N LEU A 728 4.37 -45.27 -7.61
CA LEU A 728 5.11 -46.12 -8.54
C LEU A 728 5.28 -47.57 -8.05
N ASN A 729 4.92 -47.85 -6.79
CA ASN A 729 5.08 -49.16 -6.16
C ASN A 729 6.52 -49.70 -6.30
N ASN A 730 7.50 -48.81 -6.09
CA ASN A 730 8.92 -49.11 -6.19
C ASN A 730 9.61 -48.82 -4.84
N PRO A 731 9.47 -49.72 -3.86
CA PRO A 731 10.02 -49.54 -2.51
C PRO A 731 11.54 -49.46 -2.50
N SER A 732 12.23 -50.14 -3.41
CA SER A 732 13.70 -50.08 -3.50
C SER A 732 14.20 -48.68 -3.83
N SER A 733 13.63 -48.02 -4.85
CA SER A 733 14.00 -46.64 -5.20
C SER A 733 13.57 -45.63 -4.13
N ALA A 734 12.43 -45.86 -3.46
CA ALA A 734 11.98 -45.03 -2.35
C ALA A 734 12.99 -45.04 -1.17
N CYS A 735 13.38 -46.24 -0.73
CA CYS A 735 14.34 -46.42 0.36
C CYS A 735 15.72 -45.88 -0.01
N GLN A 736 16.17 -46.07 -1.26
CA GLN A 736 17.45 -45.54 -1.72
C GLN A 736 17.48 -44.00 -1.65
N LEU A 737 16.44 -43.34 -2.16
CA LEU A 737 16.36 -41.87 -2.15
C LEU A 737 16.27 -41.31 -0.73
N ALA A 738 15.41 -41.89 0.11
CA ALA A 738 15.24 -41.44 1.49
C ALA A 738 16.51 -41.63 2.31
N LYS A 739 17.20 -42.78 2.15
CA LYS A 739 18.46 -43.08 2.83
C LYS A 739 19.56 -42.12 2.39
N GLN A 740 19.72 -41.92 1.09
CA GLN A 740 20.74 -41.00 0.57
C GLN A 740 20.55 -39.58 1.13
N ALA A 741 19.32 -39.04 1.10
CA ALA A 741 19.04 -37.72 1.62
C ALA A 741 19.27 -37.60 3.14
N PHE A 742 18.96 -38.66 3.88
CA PHE A 742 19.19 -38.72 5.33
C PHE A 742 20.69 -38.76 5.66
N ASP A 743 21.45 -39.63 4.98
CA ASP A 743 22.90 -39.78 5.19
C ASP A 743 23.66 -38.49 4.80
N ASP A 744 23.29 -37.86 3.68
CA ASP A 744 23.87 -36.59 3.23
C ASP A 744 23.60 -35.45 4.23
N ALA A 745 22.38 -35.37 4.77
CA ALA A 745 22.04 -34.33 5.74
C ALA A 745 22.69 -34.55 7.11
N ILE A 746 22.88 -35.80 7.54
CA ILE A 746 23.63 -36.11 8.78
C ILE A 746 25.07 -35.62 8.68
N ALA A 747 25.71 -35.79 7.53
CA ALA A 747 27.12 -35.43 7.34
C ALA A 747 27.39 -33.92 7.53
N GLU A 748 26.38 -33.07 7.31
CA GLU A 748 26.49 -31.61 7.38
C GLU A 748 25.64 -31.00 8.50
N LEU A 749 25.01 -31.82 9.37
CA LEU A 749 24.02 -31.35 10.36
C LEU A 749 24.60 -30.37 11.38
N ASP A 750 25.87 -30.57 11.77
CA ASP A 750 26.57 -29.73 12.75
C ASP A 750 26.90 -28.32 12.23
N THR A 751 26.65 -28.05 10.94
CA THR A 751 26.94 -26.76 10.30
C THR A 751 25.73 -25.82 10.21
N LEU A 752 24.56 -26.26 10.70
CA LEU A 752 23.31 -25.49 10.61
C LEU A 752 23.23 -24.35 11.63
N SER A 753 22.57 -23.26 11.24
CA SER A 753 22.11 -22.21 12.15
C SER A 753 20.94 -22.69 13.01
N GLU A 754 20.75 -22.08 14.20
CA GLU A 754 19.66 -22.43 15.12
C GLU A 754 18.27 -22.38 14.46
N ASP A 755 18.03 -21.41 13.57
CA ASP A 755 16.74 -21.22 12.90
C ASP A 755 16.38 -22.36 11.93
N SER A 756 17.37 -22.91 11.20
CA SER A 756 17.15 -23.99 10.23
C SER A 756 17.22 -25.39 10.86
N TYR A 757 17.86 -25.50 12.03
CA TYR A 757 18.09 -26.77 12.72
C TYR A 757 16.78 -27.49 13.06
N LYS A 758 15.78 -26.76 13.55
CA LYS A 758 14.51 -27.33 14.01
C LYS A 758 13.70 -27.95 12.86
N ASP A 759 13.62 -27.27 11.72
CA ASP A 759 12.82 -27.72 10.59
C ASP A 759 13.50 -28.89 9.87
N SER A 760 14.82 -28.81 9.67
CA SER A 760 15.59 -29.89 9.03
C SER A 760 15.59 -31.17 9.85
N THR A 761 15.74 -31.08 11.19
CA THR A 761 15.70 -32.27 12.06
C THR A 761 14.33 -32.93 12.09
N LEU A 762 13.25 -32.16 12.05
CA LEU A 762 11.89 -32.71 11.95
C LEU A 762 11.68 -33.50 10.64
N ILE A 763 12.16 -32.96 9.51
CA ILE A 763 12.02 -33.64 8.21
C ILE A 763 12.91 -34.90 8.16
N MET A 764 14.12 -34.84 8.71
CA MET A 764 15.00 -36.00 8.82
C MET A 764 14.39 -37.11 9.69
N GLN A 765 13.68 -36.74 10.76
CA GLN A 765 12.95 -37.71 11.57
C GLN A 765 11.85 -38.40 10.75
N LEU A 766 11.08 -37.66 9.95
CA LEU A 766 10.06 -38.25 9.06
C LEU A 766 10.68 -39.18 8.01
N LEU A 767 11.83 -38.82 7.43
CA LEU A 767 12.57 -39.68 6.50
C LEU A 767 12.98 -41.01 7.17
N ARG A 768 13.51 -40.94 8.40
CA ARG A 768 13.91 -42.12 9.17
C ARG A 768 12.72 -43.00 9.54
N ASP A 769 11.61 -42.39 9.95
CA ASP A 769 10.40 -43.11 10.34
C ASP A 769 9.81 -43.85 9.11
N ASN A 770 9.78 -43.20 7.93
CA ASN A 770 9.41 -43.85 6.67
C ASN A 770 10.36 -45.00 6.28
N LEU A 771 11.68 -44.78 6.38
CA LEU A 771 12.67 -45.83 6.12
C LEU A 771 12.47 -47.06 7.00
N THR A 772 12.13 -46.85 8.27
CA THR A 772 11.87 -47.93 9.23
C THR A 772 10.64 -48.74 8.80
N LEU A 773 9.54 -48.06 8.49
CA LEU A 773 8.29 -48.67 8.02
C LEU A 773 8.48 -49.46 6.71
N TRP A 774 9.11 -48.85 5.71
CA TRP A 774 9.24 -49.49 4.40
C TRP A 774 10.26 -50.63 4.37
N THR A 775 11.26 -50.59 5.26
CA THR A 775 12.25 -51.67 5.37
C THR A 775 11.63 -52.90 6.08
N SER A 776 10.71 -52.71 7.04
CA SER A 776 9.96 -53.84 7.60
C SER A 776 9.02 -54.47 6.57
N ASP A 777 8.36 -53.69 5.72
CA ASP A 777 7.49 -54.23 4.67
C ASP A 777 8.28 -55.04 3.63
N LEU A 778 9.48 -54.57 3.26
CA LEU A 778 10.39 -55.29 2.37
C LEU A 778 10.85 -56.64 2.97
N GLN A 779 11.07 -56.70 4.28
CA GLN A 779 11.43 -57.92 5.00
C GLN A 779 10.26 -58.92 5.03
N ASP A 780 9.05 -58.44 5.32
CA ASP A 780 7.81 -59.25 5.32
C ASP A 780 7.44 -59.80 3.93
N GLU A 781 7.76 -59.09 2.84
CA GLU A 781 7.58 -59.58 1.46
C GLU A 781 8.63 -60.62 1.07
N THR A 782 9.88 -60.48 1.52
CA THR A 782 10.90 -61.53 1.32
C THR A 782 10.59 -62.80 2.10
N GLU A 783 10.12 -62.69 3.34
CA GLU A 783 9.72 -63.86 4.14
C GLU A 783 8.48 -64.58 3.57
N ARG A 784 7.49 -63.84 3.04
CA ARG A 784 6.33 -64.42 2.33
C ARG A 784 6.69 -65.14 1.02
N ASN A 785 7.70 -64.66 0.31
CA ASN A 785 8.18 -65.31 -0.92
C ASN A 785 9.06 -66.54 -0.63
N GLU A 786 9.62 -66.68 0.57
CA GLU A 786 10.38 -67.88 0.99
C GLU A 786 9.48 -69.01 1.53
N GLU A 787 8.24 -68.74 1.97
CA GLU A 787 7.30 -69.76 2.49
C GLU A 787 6.43 -70.47 1.44
N THR A 788 6.64 -70.25 0.14
CA THR A 788 5.90 -70.97 -0.93
C THR A 788 6.81 -71.93 -1.70
N PRO A 789 6.85 -73.25 -1.39
CA PRO A 789 7.57 -74.21 -2.21
C PRO A 789 6.82 -74.47 -3.52
N THR A 790 7.55 -74.34 -4.62
CA THR A 790 7.16 -74.72 -5.98
C THR A 790 6.61 -76.15 -6.05
N ALA A 791 5.34 -76.30 -6.40
CA ALA A 791 4.78 -77.52 -6.97
C ALA A 791 4.57 -77.33 -8.48
N ASP A 792 4.88 -78.37 -9.24
CA ASP A 792 4.65 -78.57 -10.68
C ASP A 792 5.68 -78.02 -11.67
N ALA A 793 6.83 -78.69 -11.67
CA ALA A 793 7.57 -78.97 -12.90
C ALA A 793 7.62 -80.49 -13.12
N ALA A 794 6.60 -81.06 -13.80
CA ALA A 794 6.71 -82.25 -14.65
C ALA A 794 5.33 -82.71 -15.19
N VAL A 795 4.92 -82.25 -16.39
CA VAL A 795 4.15 -83.08 -17.34
C VAL A 795 4.44 -82.62 -18.79
N ASN A 796 5.19 -83.48 -19.51
CA ASN A 796 5.18 -83.85 -20.95
C ASN A 796 5.25 -82.76 -22.04
N GLN A 797 6.23 -82.77 -22.96
CA GLN A 797 6.37 -83.67 -24.12
C GLN A 797 5.10 -83.77 -24.99
N GLU A 798 4.93 -82.87 -25.95
CA GLU A 798 5.01 -83.10 -27.42
C GLU A 798 5.00 -81.75 -28.17
#